data_AF-J2XTS3-F1
#
_entry.id   AF-J2XTS3-F1
#
_cell.length_a   1.000
_cell.length_b   1.000
_cell.length_c   1.000
_cell.angle_alpha   90.00
_cell.angle_beta   90.00
_cell.angle_gamma   90.00
#
_symmetry.space_group_name_H-M   'P 1'
#
loop_
_entity.id
_entity.type
_entity.pdbx_description
1 polymer ?
#
loop_
_entity_poly.entity_id
_entity_poly.type
_entity_poly.pdbx_seq_one_letter_code
_entity_poly.pdbx_strand_id
1 'polypeptide(L)'
;MANPDALSQQRSSSRLLQPTVKSHLAYTLLCALVMMVMFSVLRLALLVYNREMILDTPASTFLEAFANGLRFDIRLVVYVCIPLVLALFSARAMAARGFFRLWLTVASSIALFLGLMEMDFYREFHQRLNGLVFQYVKEDPKTVMSMLWYGFPVVRYLLAWVVGTLILTLAFKGADRLTRPRGPFSGGNVGTRQVAPWYARLAVFVVCLLICVVAARGTLRQGPPLRWGDVYTTDSNFANQLGLNGTLSLIAAAKDRMGEDRDNIWKATLPQDQAQKVVREMLMTSDDKLVDADIAAVRREYTPPADKTLPIKNVVVILMESMAGHSVGALGAPGNITPYLDKLSKEGLLFDRFFSNGTHTHQGMFATMACFPNLPGFEYLMQTPEGSHKLSGLPQLLSARDYDDVYVYNGDFAWDNQSGFFSNQGMTNFVGRNDFVNPVFSDPTWGVSDQDMFDRGLVELKARENGKPFYALLQTLSNHTPYALPTPLPVERVTDRGPLNEHLTAMRYSDWALGQFFEKARKEPYFKETLFVIVGDHGFGNERQITEMDLGRFNVPMLMIAPGIQEKFGTRDHTVGTQIDIVPTIMGRLGGEVRHQCWGRDLLNLPQGDTGFGVIKPSGSEQTTAIVTADQILVLPKEKEMAPKIYQYELGANPHAEVVPDAPRTAELKLKLEAFLQTATKSLIDNTAGVINGKPD
;
A
#
# COMPACT_ATOMS: atom_id res chain seq x y z
N MET A 1 -28.44 -81.86 -8.56
CA MET A 1 -29.29 -80.66 -8.70
C MET A 1 -28.85 -79.65 -7.66
N ALA A 2 -28.05 -78.67 -8.06
CA ALA A 2 -27.66 -77.54 -7.22
C ALA A 2 -28.46 -76.32 -7.68
N ASN A 3 -29.11 -75.65 -6.72
CA ASN A 3 -30.12 -74.61 -6.94
C ASN A 3 -29.46 -73.32 -7.49
N PRO A 4 -29.83 -72.82 -8.68
CA PRO A 4 -29.22 -71.62 -9.27
C PRO A 4 -29.63 -70.29 -8.61
N ASP A 5 -30.52 -70.31 -7.61
CA ASP A 5 -31.03 -69.09 -6.95
C ASP A 5 -30.14 -68.51 -5.84
N ALA A 6 -29.02 -69.17 -5.49
CA ALA A 6 -28.15 -68.70 -4.41
C ALA A 6 -27.22 -67.52 -4.79
N LEU A 7 -27.11 -67.17 -6.09
CA LEU A 7 -26.22 -66.12 -6.57
C LEU A 7 -26.91 -64.77 -6.89
N SER A 8 -28.24 -64.68 -6.79
CA SER A 8 -28.97 -63.42 -7.06
C SER A 8 -29.22 -62.56 -5.82
N GLN A 9 -29.05 -63.10 -4.60
CA GLN A 9 -29.35 -62.36 -3.36
C GLN A 9 -28.18 -61.54 -2.80
N GLN A 10 -26.94 -61.73 -3.26
CA GLN A 10 -25.77 -61.00 -2.74
C GLN A 10 -25.48 -59.65 -3.43
N ARG A 11 -26.29 -59.21 -4.39
CA ARG A 11 -26.20 -57.86 -5.00
C ARG A 11 -27.24 -56.86 -4.49
N SER A 12 -27.84 -57.10 -3.31
CA SER A 12 -28.93 -56.27 -2.79
C SER A 12 -28.59 -55.36 -1.59
N SER A 13 -27.32 -55.06 -1.31
CA SER A 13 -26.94 -54.23 -0.15
C SER A 13 -26.01 -53.06 -0.47
N SER A 14 -26.38 -52.24 -1.46
CA SER A 14 -26.06 -50.80 -1.42
C SER A 14 -27.18 -49.96 -2.02
N ARG A 15 -28.42 -50.18 -1.55
CA ARG A 15 -29.46 -49.14 -1.64
C ARG A 15 -29.01 -47.96 -0.77
N LEU A 16 -28.12 -47.13 -1.34
CA LEU A 16 -27.73 -45.82 -0.84
C LEU A 16 -29.02 -45.08 -0.50
N LEU A 17 -29.23 -44.85 0.79
CA LEU A 17 -30.38 -44.12 1.33
C LEU A 17 -30.58 -42.85 0.50
N GLN A 18 -31.68 -42.76 -0.25
CA GLN A 18 -31.95 -41.61 -1.11
C GLN A 18 -32.00 -40.33 -0.24
N PRO A 19 -31.30 -39.25 -0.64
CA PRO A 19 -31.25 -38.02 0.13
C PRO A 19 -32.65 -37.39 0.18
N THR A 20 -33.08 -37.01 1.37
CA THR A 20 -34.30 -36.22 1.57
C THR A 20 -33.98 -34.74 1.51
N VAL A 21 -34.97 -33.90 1.17
CA VAL A 21 -34.82 -32.44 1.21
C VAL A 21 -34.37 -31.98 2.59
N LYS A 22 -34.98 -32.49 3.66
CA LYS A 22 -34.59 -32.22 5.05
C LYS A 22 -33.11 -32.53 5.31
N SER A 23 -32.64 -33.72 4.92
CA SER A 23 -31.23 -34.08 5.08
C SER A 23 -30.30 -33.20 4.24
N HIS A 24 -30.74 -32.76 3.06
CA HIS A 24 -29.96 -31.87 2.21
C HIS A 24 -29.82 -30.48 2.82
N LEU A 25 -30.92 -29.89 3.27
CA LEU A 25 -30.91 -28.59 3.95
C LEU A 25 -30.10 -28.63 5.26
N ALA A 26 -30.26 -29.69 6.07
CA ALA A 26 -29.48 -29.83 7.30
C ALA A 26 -27.97 -29.93 7.00
N TYR A 27 -27.58 -30.64 5.94
CA TYR A 27 -26.19 -30.70 5.50
C TYR A 27 -25.66 -29.34 5.07
N THR A 28 -26.41 -28.64 4.20
CA THR A 28 -26.05 -27.31 3.73
C THR A 28 -25.88 -26.33 4.90
N LEU A 29 -26.82 -26.31 5.84
CA LEU A 29 -26.77 -25.43 7.01
C LEU A 29 -25.58 -25.76 7.93
N LEU A 30 -25.32 -27.04 8.19
CA LEU A 30 -24.20 -27.43 9.05
C LEU A 30 -22.85 -27.16 8.40
N CYS A 31 -22.73 -27.35 7.08
CA CYS A 31 -21.53 -26.95 6.32
C CYS A 31 -21.34 -25.43 6.30
N ALA A 32 -22.42 -24.66 6.14
CA ALA A 32 -22.38 -23.21 6.26
C ALA A 32 -21.90 -22.78 7.65
N LEU A 33 -22.41 -23.40 8.72
CA LEU A 33 -21.98 -23.14 10.09
C LEU A 33 -20.50 -23.46 10.32
N VAL A 34 -19.98 -24.58 9.78
CA VAL A 34 -18.55 -24.91 9.86
C VAL A 34 -17.69 -23.81 9.23
N MET A 35 -18.08 -23.28 8.07
CA MET A 35 -17.36 -22.17 7.43
C MET A 35 -17.48 -20.87 8.23
N MET A 36 -18.66 -20.56 8.80
CA MET A 36 -18.85 -19.39 9.67
C MET A 36 -17.94 -19.45 10.91
N VAL A 37 -17.81 -20.64 11.53
CA VAL A 37 -16.88 -20.85 12.64
C VAL A 37 -15.44 -20.63 12.19
N MET A 38 -15.05 -21.19 11.04
CA MET A 38 -13.71 -20.98 10.47
C MET A 38 -13.40 -19.49 10.27
N PHE A 39 -14.29 -18.72 9.63
CA PHE A 39 -14.07 -17.29 9.42
C PHE A 39 -14.05 -16.49 10.73
N SER A 40 -14.87 -16.86 11.71
CA SER A 40 -14.86 -16.24 13.03
C SER A 40 -13.54 -16.49 13.78
N VAL A 41 -13.00 -17.72 13.69
CA VAL A 41 -11.70 -18.07 14.26
C VAL A 41 -10.57 -17.32 13.55
N LEU A 42 -10.62 -17.21 12.22
CA LEU A 42 -9.64 -16.42 11.46
C LEU A 42 -9.67 -14.94 11.85
N ARG A 43 -10.85 -14.34 12.03
CA ARG A 43 -10.97 -12.95 12.49
C ARG A 43 -10.43 -12.77 13.91
N LEU A 44 -10.71 -13.72 14.81
CA LEU A 44 -10.13 -13.71 16.14
C LEU A 44 -8.61 -13.88 16.12
N ALA A 45 -8.08 -14.77 15.28
CA ALA A 45 -6.65 -14.92 15.09
C ALA A 45 -6.01 -13.62 14.59
N LEU A 46 -6.67 -12.91 13.65
CA LEU A 46 -6.18 -11.63 13.14
C LEU A 46 -6.14 -10.54 14.23
N LEU A 47 -7.18 -10.47 15.05
CA LEU A 47 -7.23 -9.56 16.21
C LEU A 47 -6.11 -9.87 17.20
N VAL A 48 -5.92 -11.15 17.56
CA VAL A 48 -4.93 -11.58 18.56
C VAL A 48 -3.51 -11.41 18.04
N TYR A 49 -3.27 -11.70 16.76
CA TYR A 49 -1.97 -11.57 16.12
C TYR A 49 -1.51 -10.11 16.05
N ASN A 50 -2.44 -9.18 15.80
CA ASN A 50 -2.18 -7.74 15.71
C ASN A 50 -2.69 -6.96 16.93
N ARG A 51 -2.70 -7.58 18.11
CA ARG A 51 -3.26 -7.02 19.36
C ARG A 51 -2.62 -5.71 19.81
N GLU A 52 -1.39 -5.42 19.39
CA GLU A 52 -0.70 -4.17 19.71
C GLU A 52 -1.42 -2.96 19.11
N MET A 53 -2.15 -3.15 18.00
CA MET A 53 -2.97 -2.12 17.35
C MET A 53 -4.35 -1.90 18.01
N ILE A 54 -4.66 -2.63 19.10
CA ILE A 54 -5.89 -2.39 19.88
C ILE A 54 -5.79 -1.04 20.59
N LEU A 55 -4.62 -0.74 21.18
CA LEU A 55 -4.33 0.49 21.93
C LEU A 55 -5.49 0.81 22.91
N ASP A 56 -5.97 2.06 22.89
CA ASP A 56 -7.05 2.56 23.75
C ASP A 56 -8.46 2.27 23.18
N THR A 57 -8.58 1.49 22.10
CA THR A 57 -9.85 1.24 21.44
C THR A 57 -10.78 0.37 22.31
N PRO A 58 -12.02 0.80 22.61
CA PRO A 58 -12.94 0.02 23.44
C PRO A 58 -13.29 -1.36 22.86
N ALA A 59 -13.47 -2.35 23.73
CA ALA A 59 -13.88 -3.71 23.33
C ALA A 59 -15.22 -3.75 22.58
N SER A 60 -16.13 -2.80 22.85
CA SER A 60 -17.41 -2.66 22.15
C SER A 60 -17.21 -2.38 20.65
N THR A 61 -16.19 -1.59 20.29
CA THR A 61 -15.82 -1.26 18.91
C THR A 61 -15.44 -2.53 18.15
N PHE A 62 -14.67 -3.41 18.77
CA PHE A 62 -14.33 -4.71 18.17
C PHE A 62 -15.53 -5.65 18.10
N LEU A 63 -16.44 -5.64 19.08
CA LEU A 63 -17.67 -6.42 19.01
C LEU A 63 -18.54 -6.01 17.81
N GLU A 64 -18.66 -4.71 17.56
CA GLU A 64 -19.33 -4.17 16.37
C GLU A 64 -18.61 -4.60 15.09
N ALA A 65 -17.27 -4.50 15.04
CA ALA A 65 -16.49 -4.98 13.92
C ALA A 65 -16.70 -6.48 13.63
N PHE A 66 -16.78 -7.32 14.67
CA PHE A 66 -17.10 -8.74 14.53
C PHE A 66 -18.52 -8.95 13.99
N ALA A 67 -19.51 -8.22 14.49
CA ALA A 67 -20.88 -8.30 14.00
C ALA A 67 -20.99 -7.89 12.53
N ASN A 68 -20.31 -6.82 12.12
CA ASN A 68 -20.22 -6.41 10.73
C ASN A 68 -19.48 -7.45 9.88
N GLY A 69 -18.38 -7.99 10.38
CA GLY A 69 -17.60 -9.05 9.73
C GLY A 69 -18.38 -10.32 9.46
N LEU A 70 -19.24 -10.75 10.38
CA LEU A 70 -20.12 -11.91 10.16
C LEU A 70 -21.03 -11.73 8.94
N ARG A 71 -21.45 -10.49 8.62
CA ARG A 71 -22.29 -10.21 7.45
C ARG A 71 -21.52 -10.43 6.14
N PHE A 72 -20.24 -10.06 6.10
CA PHE A 72 -19.35 -10.35 4.97
C PHE A 72 -19.04 -11.85 4.86
N ASP A 73 -18.79 -12.52 5.97
CA ASP A 73 -18.53 -13.97 5.97
C ASP A 73 -19.73 -14.75 5.44
N ILE A 74 -20.95 -14.38 5.87
CA ILE A 74 -22.20 -14.99 5.39
C ILE A 74 -22.31 -14.85 3.87
N ARG A 75 -21.96 -13.69 3.30
CA ARG A 75 -21.99 -13.46 1.85
C ARG A 75 -21.05 -14.43 1.11
N LEU A 76 -19.82 -14.61 1.59
CA LEU A 76 -18.89 -15.57 1.00
C LEU A 76 -19.39 -17.01 1.16
N VAL A 77 -19.92 -17.37 2.32
CA VAL A 77 -20.52 -18.69 2.58
C VAL A 77 -21.67 -18.97 1.63
N VAL A 78 -22.56 -17.99 1.38
CA VAL A 78 -23.64 -18.12 0.40
C VAL A 78 -23.09 -18.44 -0.99
N TYR A 79 -22.05 -17.73 -1.45
CA TYR A 79 -21.43 -17.99 -2.75
C TYR A 79 -20.83 -19.41 -2.84
N VAL A 80 -20.12 -19.85 -1.80
CA VAL A 80 -19.55 -21.21 -1.74
C VAL A 80 -20.65 -22.28 -1.69
N CYS A 81 -21.81 -21.97 -1.09
CA CYS A 81 -22.96 -22.88 -0.99
C CYS A 81 -23.86 -22.92 -2.24
N ILE A 82 -23.63 -22.11 -3.27
CA ILE A 82 -24.46 -22.10 -4.50
C ILE A 82 -24.63 -23.51 -5.09
N PRO A 83 -23.57 -24.35 -5.28
CA PRO A 83 -23.74 -25.70 -5.82
C PRO A 83 -24.64 -26.59 -4.96
N LEU A 84 -24.64 -26.41 -3.65
CA LEU A 84 -25.51 -27.15 -2.74
C LEU A 84 -26.97 -26.70 -2.88
N VAL A 85 -27.22 -25.40 -3.02
CA VAL A 85 -28.59 -24.89 -3.24
C VAL A 85 -29.13 -25.35 -4.59
N LEU A 86 -28.33 -25.27 -5.66
CA LEU A 86 -28.69 -25.77 -6.99
C LEU A 86 -28.94 -27.29 -7.01
N ALA A 87 -28.35 -28.05 -6.09
CA ALA A 87 -28.59 -29.49 -6.00
C ALA A 87 -30.07 -29.84 -5.74
N LEU A 88 -30.87 -28.92 -5.18
CA LEU A 88 -32.30 -29.15 -4.93
C LEU A 88 -33.08 -29.53 -6.22
N PHE A 89 -32.64 -29.05 -7.39
CA PHE A 89 -33.24 -29.43 -8.68
C PHE A 89 -33.12 -30.93 -8.99
N SER A 90 -32.12 -31.64 -8.43
CA SER A 90 -31.88 -33.06 -8.75
C SER A 90 -31.57 -33.91 -7.52
N ALA A 91 -32.36 -34.97 -7.32
CA ALA A 91 -32.12 -35.95 -6.27
C ALA A 91 -30.75 -36.63 -6.39
N ARG A 92 -30.29 -36.86 -7.62
CA ARG A 92 -28.96 -37.37 -7.92
C ARG A 92 -27.88 -36.36 -7.51
N ALA A 93 -28.09 -35.07 -7.76
CA ALA A 93 -27.18 -34.03 -7.32
C ALA A 93 -27.13 -33.95 -5.77
N MET A 94 -28.28 -33.95 -5.08
CA MET A 94 -28.31 -34.01 -3.60
C MET A 94 -27.57 -35.23 -3.03
N ALA A 95 -27.54 -36.35 -3.77
CA ALA A 95 -26.86 -37.57 -3.36
C ALA A 95 -25.34 -37.51 -3.54
N ALA A 96 -24.83 -36.55 -4.33
CA ALA A 96 -23.42 -36.36 -4.64
C ALA A 96 -22.63 -35.73 -3.47
N ARG A 97 -22.87 -36.21 -2.24
CA ARG A 97 -22.19 -35.76 -1.01
C ARG A 97 -20.67 -35.82 -1.10
N GLY A 98 -20.12 -36.80 -1.82
CA GLY A 98 -18.67 -36.88 -2.07
C GLY A 98 -18.13 -35.65 -2.80
N PHE A 99 -18.82 -35.23 -3.86
CA PHE A 99 -18.50 -34.02 -4.62
C PHE A 99 -18.63 -32.77 -3.75
N PHE A 100 -19.73 -32.60 -3.01
CA PHE A 100 -19.89 -31.43 -2.15
C PHE A 100 -18.83 -31.34 -1.05
N ARG A 101 -18.44 -32.47 -0.43
CA ARG A 101 -17.34 -32.45 0.54
C ARG A 101 -16.02 -32.00 -0.10
N LEU A 102 -15.68 -32.53 -1.28
CA LEU A 102 -14.47 -32.11 -2.00
C LEU A 102 -14.52 -30.62 -2.34
N TRP A 103 -15.63 -30.16 -2.94
CA TRP A 103 -15.85 -28.75 -3.27
C TRP A 103 -15.70 -27.84 -2.05
N LEU A 104 -16.42 -28.14 -0.96
CA LEU A 104 -16.39 -27.35 0.26
C LEU A 104 -15.01 -27.36 0.92
N THR A 105 -14.33 -28.51 0.93
CA THR A 105 -12.95 -28.61 1.44
C THR A 105 -12.02 -27.71 0.62
N VAL A 106 -12.04 -27.79 -0.72
CA VAL A 106 -11.16 -26.98 -1.57
C VAL A 106 -11.46 -25.49 -1.42
N ALA A 107 -12.73 -25.09 -1.54
CA ALA A 107 -13.12 -23.68 -1.41
C ALA A 107 -12.78 -23.10 -0.03
N SER A 108 -13.06 -23.85 1.05
CA SER A 108 -12.72 -23.41 2.41
C SER A 108 -11.22 -23.44 2.67
N SER A 109 -10.47 -24.37 2.07
CA SER A 109 -9.01 -24.44 2.18
C SER A 109 -8.34 -23.25 1.52
N ILE A 110 -8.83 -22.80 0.35
CA ILE A 110 -8.34 -21.58 -0.30
C ILE A 110 -8.64 -20.36 0.58
N ALA A 111 -9.88 -20.21 1.07
CA ALA A 111 -10.25 -19.10 1.94
C ALA A 111 -9.47 -19.11 3.27
N LEU A 112 -9.18 -20.30 3.82
CA LEU A 112 -8.34 -20.49 5.00
C LEU A 112 -6.90 -20.04 4.75
N PHE A 113 -6.30 -20.43 3.62
CA PHE A 113 -4.96 -20.01 3.24
C PHE A 113 -4.85 -18.49 3.15
N LEU A 114 -5.80 -17.86 2.44
CA LEU A 114 -5.88 -16.40 2.35
C LEU A 114 -6.03 -15.76 3.73
N GLY A 115 -6.91 -16.31 4.58
CA GLY A 115 -7.10 -15.85 5.96
C GLY A 115 -5.84 -15.94 6.82
N LEU A 116 -5.02 -16.98 6.66
CA LEU A 116 -3.74 -17.13 7.35
C LEU A 116 -2.69 -16.13 6.84
N MET A 117 -2.67 -15.85 5.54
CA MET A 117 -1.79 -14.82 4.97
C MET A 117 -2.11 -13.41 5.48
N GLU A 118 -3.37 -13.12 5.82
CA GLU A 118 -3.77 -11.79 6.31
C GLU A 118 -3.07 -11.37 7.60
N MET A 119 -2.58 -12.32 8.39
CA MET A 119 -1.94 -12.05 9.68
C MET A 119 -0.77 -11.07 9.52
N ASP A 120 0.17 -11.42 8.65
CA ASP A 120 1.34 -10.60 8.34
C ASP A 120 1.04 -9.55 7.27
N PHE A 121 0.19 -9.86 6.28
CA PHE A 121 -0.18 -8.86 5.26
C PHE A 121 -0.81 -7.61 5.89
N TYR A 122 -1.71 -7.79 6.87
CA TYR A 122 -2.31 -6.66 7.58
C TYR A 122 -1.29 -5.91 8.43
N ARG A 123 -0.33 -6.61 9.04
CA ARG A 123 0.73 -5.97 9.83
C ARG A 123 1.61 -5.07 8.96
N GLU A 124 1.97 -5.55 7.78
CA GLU A 124 2.81 -4.84 6.82
C GLU A 124 2.08 -3.62 6.21
N PHE A 125 0.84 -3.83 5.75
CA PHE A 125 0.15 -2.87 4.90
C PHE A 125 -1.01 -2.13 5.57
N HIS A 126 -1.39 -2.50 6.78
CA HIS A 126 -2.53 -1.90 7.50
C HIS A 126 -3.86 -2.00 6.76
N GLN A 127 -3.96 -2.96 5.84
CA GLN A 127 -5.10 -3.19 4.96
C GLN A 127 -5.32 -4.70 4.81
N ARG A 128 -6.57 -5.10 4.56
CA ARG A 128 -6.89 -6.48 4.15
C ARG A 128 -6.33 -6.77 2.75
N LEU A 129 -6.29 -8.05 2.36
CA LEU A 129 -5.83 -8.46 1.03
C LEU A 129 -6.51 -7.63 -0.08
N ASN A 130 -5.68 -7.03 -0.93
CA ASN A 130 -6.09 -6.09 -1.98
C ASN A 130 -5.26 -6.35 -3.27
N GLY A 131 -5.25 -5.37 -4.18
CA GLY A 131 -4.53 -5.46 -5.46
C GLY A 131 -3.02 -5.72 -5.36
N LEU A 132 -2.38 -5.38 -4.23
CA LEU A 132 -0.94 -5.56 -3.99
C LEU A 132 -0.51 -7.01 -4.17
N VAL A 133 -1.34 -7.98 -3.76
CA VAL A 133 -1.05 -9.40 -3.90
C VAL A 133 -0.75 -9.78 -5.35
N PHE A 134 -1.52 -9.25 -6.31
CA PHE A 134 -1.34 -9.56 -7.71
C PHE A 134 -0.21 -8.76 -8.37
N GLN A 135 0.26 -7.71 -7.71
CA GLN A 135 1.36 -6.88 -8.17
C GLN A 135 2.68 -7.56 -7.81
N TYR A 136 2.89 -7.89 -6.53
CA TYR A 136 4.07 -8.65 -6.09
C TYR A 136 4.27 -9.95 -6.88
N VAL A 137 3.20 -10.69 -7.18
CA VAL A 137 3.30 -11.93 -7.98
C VAL A 137 3.78 -11.68 -9.42
N LYS A 138 3.58 -10.48 -9.98
CA LYS A 138 3.94 -10.14 -11.38
C LYS A 138 5.35 -9.59 -11.54
N GLU A 139 5.91 -8.92 -10.51
CA GLU A 139 7.22 -8.23 -10.56
C GLU A 139 8.39 -9.18 -10.86
N ASP A 140 9.03 -9.72 -9.81
CA ASP A 140 10.01 -10.78 -9.90
C ASP A 140 9.61 -11.91 -8.93
N PRO A 141 9.01 -12.98 -9.46
CA PRO A 141 8.61 -14.13 -8.64
C PRO A 141 9.74 -14.71 -7.82
N LYS A 142 11.00 -14.65 -8.29
CA LYS A 142 12.14 -15.21 -7.56
C LYS A 142 12.45 -14.36 -6.33
N THR A 143 12.59 -13.05 -6.49
CA THR A 143 12.84 -12.13 -5.37
C THR A 143 11.68 -12.14 -4.38
N VAL A 144 10.43 -12.14 -4.85
CA VAL A 144 9.25 -12.21 -3.97
C VAL A 144 9.18 -13.54 -3.21
N MET A 145 9.48 -14.67 -3.84
CA MET A 145 9.55 -15.95 -3.11
C MET A 145 10.69 -15.97 -2.09
N SER A 146 11.84 -15.39 -2.41
CA SER A 146 12.97 -15.25 -1.47
C SER A 146 12.57 -14.40 -0.26
N MET A 147 12.01 -13.21 -0.51
CA MET A 147 11.49 -12.32 0.53
C MET A 147 10.46 -13.04 1.41
N LEU A 148 9.50 -13.75 0.82
CA LEU A 148 8.50 -14.49 1.58
C LEU A 148 9.12 -15.59 2.43
N TRP A 149 10.07 -16.35 1.87
CA TRP A 149 10.71 -17.48 2.54
C TRP A 149 11.57 -17.07 3.73
N TYR A 150 12.34 -15.98 3.58
CA TYR A 150 13.25 -15.50 4.63
C TYR A 150 12.59 -14.51 5.59
N GLY A 151 11.56 -13.78 5.15
CA GLY A 151 10.90 -12.74 5.95
C GLY A 151 9.74 -13.23 6.80
N PHE A 152 9.11 -14.35 6.42
CA PHE A 152 7.87 -14.81 7.06
C PHE A 152 7.96 -16.28 7.49
N PRO A 153 7.19 -16.71 8.49
CA PRO A 153 7.20 -18.08 8.99
C PRO A 153 6.43 -19.04 8.06
N VAL A 154 6.81 -19.11 6.78
CA VAL A 154 6.11 -19.83 5.70
C VAL A 154 5.81 -21.28 6.09
N VAL A 155 6.79 -22.00 6.64
CA VAL A 155 6.60 -23.40 7.07
C VAL A 155 5.51 -23.53 8.12
N ARG A 156 5.44 -22.61 9.10
CA ARG A 156 4.40 -22.63 10.14
C ARG A 156 3.01 -22.39 9.56
N TYR A 157 2.89 -21.45 8.61
CA TYR A 157 1.62 -21.20 7.94
C TYR A 157 1.17 -22.34 7.05
N LEU A 158 2.09 -22.96 6.28
CA LEU A 158 1.76 -24.13 5.47
C LEU A 158 1.32 -25.31 6.35
N LEU A 159 1.97 -25.54 7.49
CA LEU A 159 1.54 -26.56 8.45
C LEU A 159 0.16 -26.23 9.04
N ALA A 160 -0.06 -25.00 9.48
CA ALA A 160 -1.36 -24.55 10.00
C ALA A 160 -2.48 -24.70 8.94
N TRP A 161 -2.17 -24.39 7.68
CA TRP A 161 -3.08 -24.54 6.56
C TRP A 161 -3.43 -26.00 6.28
N VAL A 162 -2.43 -26.90 6.26
CA VAL A 162 -2.65 -28.34 6.07
C VAL A 162 -3.49 -28.92 7.20
N VAL A 163 -3.16 -28.59 8.45
CA VAL A 163 -3.90 -29.04 9.64
C VAL A 163 -5.33 -28.51 9.63
N GLY A 164 -5.51 -27.21 9.37
CA GLY A 164 -6.84 -26.60 9.26
C GLY A 164 -7.67 -27.21 8.13
N THR A 165 -7.07 -27.49 6.97
CA THR A 165 -7.73 -28.18 5.85
C THR A 165 -8.16 -29.60 6.22
N LEU A 166 -7.34 -30.33 6.99
CA LEU A 166 -7.71 -31.64 7.53
C LEU A 166 -8.90 -31.53 8.49
N ILE A 167 -8.88 -30.57 9.42
CA ILE A 167 -9.97 -30.32 10.36
C ILE A 167 -11.28 -30.01 9.61
N LEU A 168 -11.24 -29.13 8.59
CA LEU A 168 -12.39 -28.80 7.75
C LEU A 168 -12.92 -30.02 7.03
N THR A 169 -12.03 -30.84 6.46
CA THR A 169 -12.40 -32.09 5.78
C THR A 169 -13.10 -33.06 6.74
N LEU A 170 -12.59 -33.21 7.97
CA LEU A 170 -13.21 -34.03 9.00
C LEU A 170 -14.57 -33.43 9.45
N ALA A 171 -14.67 -32.12 9.60
CA ALA A 171 -15.90 -31.42 9.97
C ALA A 171 -16.98 -31.60 8.90
N PHE A 172 -16.68 -31.41 7.61
CA PHE A 172 -17.62 -31.64 6.52
C PHE A 172 -18.00 -33.12 6.37
N LYS A 173 -17.07 -34.05 6.63
CA LYS A 173 -17.37 -35.49 6.70
C LYS A 173 -18.28 -35.82 7.89
N GLY A 174 -18.06 -35.17 9.04
CA GLY A 174 -18.92 -35.25 10.22
C GLY A 174 -20.33 -34.73 9.91
N ALA A 175 -20.43 -33.55 9.30
CA ALA A 175 -21.68 -32.95 8.88
C ALA A 175 -22.47 -33.85 7.92
N ASP A 176 -21.79 -34.44 6.94
CA ASP A 176 -22.40 -35.44 6.05
C ASP A 176 -22.88 -36.67 6.83
N ARG A 177 -22.06 -37.24 7.71
CA ARG A 177 -22.45 -38.41 8.53
C ARG A 177 -23.63 -38.14 9.46
N LEU A 178 -23.70 -36.95 10.06
CA LEU A 178 -24.77 -36.54 10.97
C LEU A 178 -26.11 -36.32 10.25
N THR A 179 -26.04 -35.82 9.02
CA THR A 179 -27.23 -35.42 8.25
C THR A 179 -27.70 -36.48 7.27
N ARG A 180 -26.89 -37.51 7.00
CA ARG A 180 -27.29 -38.67 6.20
C ARG A 180 -28.55 -39.32 6.80
N PRO A 181 -29.59 -39.58 5.99
CA PRO A 181 -30.79 -40.22 6.49
C PRO A 181 -30.44 -41.60 7.07
N ARG A 182 -30.57 -41.81 8.38
CA ARG A 182 -30.51 -43.14 8.98
C ARG A 182 -31.88 -43.82 8.83
N GLY A 183 -31.89 -45.10 8.44
CA GLY A 183 -33.09 -45.94 8.44
C GLY A 183 -32.91 -47.06 9.46
N PRO A 184 -33.99 -47.52 10.14
CA PRO A 184 -33.89 -48.73 10.93
C PRO A 184 -33.58 -49.91 9.99
N PHE A 185 -32.54 -50.66 10.30
CA PHE A 185 -32.37 -52.02 9.80
C PHE A 185 -33.31 -52.92 10.61
N SER A 186 -34.62 -52.74 10.44
CA SER A 186 -35.63 -53.67 10.99
C SER A 186 -36.06 -54.60 9.88
N GLY A 187 -35.94 -55.90 10.12
CA GLY A 187 -36.04 -56.97 9.12
C GLY A 187 -37.16 -56.81 8.08
N GLY A 188 -36.80 -57.08 6.83
CA GLY A 188 -37.72 -57.58 5.81
C GLY A 188 -38.39 -56.57 4.88
N ASN A 189 -38.62 -55.31 5.26
CA ASN A 189 -39.26 -54.35 4.36
C ASN A 189 -38.54 -52.99 4.33
N VAL A 190 -37.74 -52.79 3.28
CA VAL A 190 -37.16 -51.47 2.95
C VAL A 190 -38.29 -50.62 2.36
N GLY A 191 -39.02 -49.91 3.21
CA GLY A 191 -39.89 -48.82 2.77
C GLY A 191 -39.07 -47.85 1.93
N THR A 192 -39.36 -47.76 0.63
CA THR A 192 -38.72 -46.82 -0.28
C THR A 192 -39.07 -45.41 0.21
N ARG A 193 -38.13 -44.73 0.86
CA ARG A 193 -38.30 -43.31 1.18
C ARG A 193 -38.47 -42.58 -0.15
N GLN A 194 -39.70 -42.15 -0.45
CA GLN A 194 -39.99 -41.37 -1.65
C GLN A 194 -39.25 -40.04 -1.56
N VAL A 195 -38.36 -39.80 -2.52
CA VAL A 195 -37.76 -38.48 -2.70
C VAL A 195 -38.87 -37.49 -3.01
N ALA A 196 -38.83 -36.32 -2.37
CA ALA A 196 -39.82 -35.27 -2.58
C ALA A 196 -39.96 -34.96 -4.08
N PRO A 197 -41.20 -34.76 -4.55
CA PRO A 197 -41.46 -34.47 -5.96
C PRO A 197 -40.76 -33.16 -6.37
N TRP A 198 -40.47 -33.03 -7.67
CA TRP A 198 -39.66 -31.93 -8.19
C TRP A 198 -40.26 -30.54 -7.87
N TYR A 199 -41.58 -30.39 -7.87
CA TYR A 199 -42.26 -29.12 -7.53
C TYR A 199 -42.06 -28.72 -6.06
N ALA A 200 -42.05 -29.69 -5.13
CA ALA A 200 -41.78 -29.41 -3.72
C ALA A 200 -40.32 -29.00 -3.51
N ARG A 201 -39.40 -29.65 -4.24
CA ARG A 201 -37.98 -29.26 -4.23
C ARG A 201 -37.75 -27.88 -4.84
N LEU A 202 -38.50 -27.53 -5.89
CA LEU A 202 -38.48 -26.21 -6.50
C LEU A 202 -38.99 -25.13 -5.53
N ALA A 203 -40.10 -25.39 -4.83
CA ALA A 203 -40.60 -24.46 -3.81
C ALA A 203 -39.57 -24.21 -2.71
N VAL A 204 -38.92 -25.26 -2.22
CA VAL A 204 -37.82 -25.13 -1.23
C VAL A 204 -36.62 -24.40 -1.81
N PHE A 205 -36.26 -24.65 -3.07
CA PHE A 205 -35.21 -23.91 -3.75
C PHE A 205 -35.51 -22.41 -3.79
N VAL A 206 -36.75 -22.00 -4.13
CA VAL A 206 -37.15 -20.59 -4.15
C VAL A 206 -37.00 -19.96 -2.76
N VAL A 207 -37.41 -20.66 -1.70
CA VAL A 207 -37.21 -20.18 -0.32
C VAL A 207 -35.73 -20.04 0.02
N CYS A 208 -34.91 -21.05 -0.28
CA CYS A 208 -33.46 -20.98 -0.07
C CYS A 208 -32.82 -19.85 -0.88
N LEU A 209 -33.27 -19.63 -2.12
CA LEU A 209 -32.79 -18.56 -2.98
C LEU A 209 -33.11 -17.18 -2.36
N LEU A 210 -34.33 -16.97 -1.87
CA LEU A 210 -34.70 -15.72 -1.18
C LEU A 210 -33.84 -15.49 0.06
N ILE A 211 -33.61 -16.52 0.88
CA ILE A 211 -32.72 -16.45 2.04
C ILE A 211 -31.29 -16.11 1.60
N CYS A 212 -30.76 -16.78 0.58
CA CYS A 212 -29.44 -16.52 0.03
C CYS A 212 -29.31 -15.11 -0.53
N VAL A 213 -30.35 -14.57 -1.20
CA VAL A 213 -30.36 -13.19 -1.71
C VAL A 213 -30.30 -12.19 -0.56
N VAL A 214 -31.11 -12.38 0.49
CA VAL A 214 -31.08 -11.50 1.68
C VAL A 214 -29.73 -11.61 2.40
N ALA A 215 -29.21 -12.82 2.57
CA ALA A 215 -27.93 -13.09 3.23
C ALA A 215 -26.74 -12.53 2.43
N ALA A 216 -26.71 -12.72 1.10
CA ALA A 216 -25.67 -12.18 0.22
C ALA A 216 -25.76 -10.66 0.07
N ARG A 217 -26.97 -10.09 0.17
CA ARG A 217 -27.18 -8.64 0.24
C ARG A 217 -26.62 -8.07 1.54
N GLY A 218 -26.65 -8.82 2.64
CA GLY A 218 -26.02 -8.47 3.91
C GLY A 218 -26.68 -7.31 4.68
N THR A 219 -27.71 -6.65 4.13
CA THR A 219 -28.45 -5.55 4.78
C THR A 219 -29.93 -5.59 4.42
N LEU A 220 -30.79 -5.28 5.40
CA LEU A 220 -32.24 -5.11 5.21
C LEU A 220 -32.63 -3.65 4.95
N ARG A 221 -31.67 -2.71 5.01
CA ARG A 221 -31.91 -1.30 4.70
C ARG A 221 -32.26 -1.13 3.22
N GLN A 222 -33.10 -0.14 2.91
CA GLN A 222 -33.32 0.31 1.53
C GLN A 222 -32.01 0.88 0.97
N GLY A 223 -31.73 0.64 -0.31
CA GLY A 223 -30.49 1.10 -0.98
C GLY A 223 -29.64 -0.04 -1.58
N PRO A 224 -28.34 0.18 -1.80
CA PRO A 224 -27.44 -0.84 -2.34
C PRO A 224 -27.20 -2.00 -1.36
N PRO A 225 -26.70 -3.17 -1.84
CA PRO A 225 -26.19 -4.24 -0.99
C PRO A 225 -24.99 -3.80 -0.14
N LEU A 226 -24.63 -4.61 0.86
CA LEU A 226 -23.47 -4.39 1.74
C LEU A 226 -22.19 -4.09 0.92
N ARG A 227 -21.59 -2.94 1.18
CA ARG A 227 -20.33 -2.45 0.58
C ARG A 227 -19.24 -2.35 1.63
N TRP A 228 -17.99 -2.30 1.19
CA TRP A 228 -16.83 -2.25 2.08
C TRP A 228 -16.90 -1.06 3.04
N GLY A 229 -17.44 0.09 2.66
CA GLY A 229 -17.56 1.23 3.56
C GLY A 229 -18.55 1.07 4.71
N ASP A 230 -19.48 0.12 4.62
CA ASP A 230 -20.45 -0.14 5.68
C ASP A 230 -19.79 -0.63 6.98
N VAL A 231 -18.50 -0.98 6.96
CA VAL A 231 -17.73 -1.36 8.17
C VAL A 231 -16.96 -0.20 8.79
N TYR A 232 -16.83 0.94 8.10
CA TYR A 232 -16.10 2.12 8.58
C TYR A 232 -17.02 2.97 9.48
N THR A 233 -17.31 2.40 10.64
CA THR A 233 -18.31 2.91 11.61
C THR A 233 -17.66 3.57 12.82
N THR A 234 -16.34 3.46 12.95
CA THR A 234 -15.59 3.83 14.16
C THR A 234 -14.32 4.57 13.79
N ASP A 235 -13.69 5.26 14.74
CA ASP A 235 -12.40 5.93 14.52
C ASP A 235 -11.20 4.97 14.51
N SER A 236 -11.40 3.72 14.92
CA SER A 236 -10.36 2.69 14.87
C SER A 236 -10.33 2.03 13.49
N ASN A 237 -9.37 2.41 12.67
CA ASN A 237 -9.19 1.79 11.36
C ASN A 237 -8.87 0.28 11.47
N PHE A 238 -8.17 -0.17 12.52
CA PHE A 238 -8.01 -1.61 12.78
C PHE A 238 -9.34 -2.33 13.00
N ALA A 239 -10.24 -1.77 13.83
CA ALA A 239 -11.56 -2.35 14.02
C ALA A 239 -12.37 -2.34 12.71
N ASN A 240 -12.34 -1.25 11.94
CA ASN A 240 -13.03 -1.16 10.65
C ASN A 240 -12.52 -2.24 9.67
N GLN A 241 -11.20 -2.37 9.50
CA GLN A 241 -10.58 -3.39 8.64
C GLN A 241 -10.85 -4.82 9.12
N LEU A 242 -10.97 -5.04 10.43
CA LEU A 242 -11.34 -6.33 11.01
C LEU A 242 -12.75 -6.79 10.59
N GLY A 243 -13.65 -5.81 10.34
CA GLY A 243 -15.00 -6.03 9.81
C GLY A 243 -15.05 -6.47 8.35
N LEU A 244 -13.98 -6.34 7.58
CA LEU A 244 -13.90 -6.86 6.22
C LEU A 244 -13.56 -8.37 6.20
N ASN A 245 -13.72 -8.98 5.02
CA ASN A 245 -13.29 -10.35 4.75
C ASN A 245 -12.27 -10.32 3.60
N GLY A 246 -11.01 -10.70 3.86
CA GLY A 246 -9.93 -10.56 2.88
C GLY A 246 -10.10 -11.38 1.60
N THR A 247 -10.80 -12.51 1.66
CA THR A 247 -11.12 -13.26 0.43
C THR A 247 -12.07 -12.46 -0.47
N LEU A 248 -13.10 -11.83 0.11
CA LEU A 248 -13.99 -10.95 -0.65
C LEU A 248 -13.29 -9.69 -1.15
N SER A 249 -12.41 -9.09 -0.33
CA SER A 249 -11.61 -7.93 -0.71
C SER A 249 -10.68 -8.25 -1.90
N LEU A 250 -10.00 -9.39 -1.87
CA LEU A 250 -9.13 -9.83 -2.96
C LEU A 250 -9.92 -10.15 -4.24
N ILE A 251 -11.11 -10.76 -4.12
CA ILE A 251 -12.01 -10.99 -5.26
C ILE A 251 -12.48 -9.66 -5.85
N ALA A 252 -12.78 -8.66 -5.03
CA ALA A 252 -13.16 -7.33 -5.51
C ALA A 252 -12.00 -6.67 -6.27
N ALA A 253 -10.79 -6.67 -5.70
CA ALA A 253 -9.59 -6.14 -6.37
C ALA A 253 -9.29 -6.88 -7.69
N ALA A 254 -9.49 -8.20 -7.75
CA ALA A 254 -9.30 -8.97 -8.98
C ALA A 254 -10.29 -8.55 -10.07
N LYS A 255 -11.55 -8.30 -9.71
CA LYS A 255 -12.59 -7.86 -10.65
C LYS A 255 -12.31 -6.46 -11.16
N ASP A 256 -11.93 -5.54 -10.27
CA ASP A 256 -11.63 -4.16 -10.62
C ASP A 256 -10.41 -4.12 -11.56
N ARG A 257 -9.38 -4.95 -11.33
CA ARG A 257 -8.23 -5.12 -12.24
C ARG A 257 -8.59 -5.71 -13.62
N MET A 258 -9.58 -6.61 -13.68
CA MET A 258 -10.01 -7.24 -14.94
C MET A 258 -11.03 -6.40 -15.72
N GLY A 259 -11.59 -5.34 -15.13
CA GLY A 259 -12.47 -4.41 -15.82
C GLY A 259 -11.71 -3.58 -16.87
N GLU A 260 -12.29 -3.41 -18.05
CA GLU A 260 -11.68 -2.67 -19.17
C GLU A 260 -11.77 -1.13 -19.03
N ASP A 261 -12.39 -0.61 -17.97
CA ASP A 261 -12.69 0.82 -17.81
C ASP A 261 -11.52 1.65 -17.27
N ARG A 262 -10.38 1.66 -17.97
CA ARG A 262 -9.32 2.65 -17.71
C ARG A 262 -9.81 4.09 -17.87
N ASP A 263 -10.83 4.31 -18.70
CA ASP A 263 -11.45 5.63 -18.90
C ASP A 263 -12.18 6.18 -17.66
N ASN A 264 -12.39 5.36 -16.61
CA ASN A 264 -13.01 5.77 -15.34
C ASN A 264 -12.00 5.90 -14.16
N ILE A 265 -10.68 5.84 -14.43
CA ILE A 265 -9.61 5.87 -13.41
C ILE A 265 -9.74 7.03 -12.41
N TRP A 266 -10.23 8.19 -12.86
CA TRP A 266 -10.77 9.25 -12.01
C TRP A 266 -11.78 10.07 -12.82
N LYS A 267 -13.07 9.88 -12.55
CA LYS A 267 -14.12 10.53 -13.36
C LYS A 267 -14.16 12.02 -13.02
N ALA A 268 -13.77 12.86 -13.99
CA ALA A 268 -13.80 14.32 -13.88
C ALA A 268 -15.11 14.81 -13.25
N THR A 269 -14.99 15.61 -12.18
CA THR A 269 -16.11 16.17 -11.43
C THR A 269 -16.31 17.65 -11.74
N LEU A 270 -15.30 18.31 -12.31
CA LEU A 270 -15.27 19.74 -12.56
C LEU A 270 -15.15 20.05 -14.06
N PRO A 271 -15.71 21.16 -14.55
CA PRO A 271 -15.29 21.78 -15.80
C PRO A 271 -13.76 21.93 -15.86
N GLN A 272 -13.16 21.63 -17.01
CA GLN A 272 -11.70 21.54 -17.13
C GLN A 272 -11.00 22.88 -16.89
N ASP A 273 -11.60 23.97 -17.35
CA ASP A 273 -11.14 25.35 -17.14
C ASP A 273 -11.17 25.74 -15.65
N GLN A 274 -12.23 25.34 -14.93
CA GLN A 274 -12.33 25.54 -13.50
C GLN A 274 -11.25 24.75 -12.75
N ALA A 275 -11.05 23.47 -13.09
CA ALA A 275 -10.03 22.63 -12.47
C ALA A 275 -8.62 23.22 -12.69
N GLN A 276 -8.29 23.61 -13.92
CA GLN A 276 -7.00 24.24 -14.25
C GLN A 276 -6.78 25.55 -13.51
N LYS A 277 -7.82 26.40 -13.41
CA LYS A 277 -7.73 27.66 -12.66
C LYS A 277 -7.37 27.41 -11.19
N VAL A 278 -8.08 26.49 -10.53
CA VAL A 278 -7.81 26.13 -9.13
C VAL A 278 -6.39 25.58 -8.97
N VAL A 279 -5.93 24.72 -9.86
CA VAL A 279 -4.57 24.17 -9.80
C VAL A 279 -3.49 25.24 -10.01
N ARG A 280 -3.72 26.20 -10.91
CA ARG A 280 -2.80 27.35 -11.09
C ARG A 280 -2.74 28.22 -9.83
N GLU A 281 -3.88 28.48 -9.19
CA GLU A 281 -3.93 29.19 -7.90
C GLU A 281 -3.22 28.42 -6.78
N MET A 282 -3.22 27.09 -6.82
CA MET A 282 -2.51 26.25 -5.85
C MET A 282 -1.00 26.24 -6.07
N LEU A 283 -0.53 26.20 -7.33
CA LEU A 283 0.86 25.88 -7.65
C LEU A 283 1.72 27.06 -8.08
N MET A 284 1.13 28.13 -8.60
CA MET A 284 1.90 29.26 -9.11
C MET A 284 2.24 30.26 -8.01
N THR A 285 3.49 30.69 -7.98
CA THR A 285 4.01 31.75 -7.10
C THR A 285 4.23 33.06 -7.87
N SER A 286 4.60 34.13 -7.18
CA SER A 286 4.91 35.42 -7.81
C SER A 286 6.12 35.40 -8.74
N ASP A 287 7.01 34.43 -8.55
CA ASP A 287 8.25 34.28 -9.34
C ASP A 287 8.06 33.32 -10.53
N ASP A 288 6.85 32.78 -10.70
CA ASP A 288 6.49 31.95 -11.84
C ASP A 288 5.79 32.76 -12.93
N LYS A 289 6.20 32.54 -14.18
CA LYS A 289 5.51 33.05 -15.37
C LYS A 289 4.93 31.89 -16.16
N LEU A 290 3.60 31.81 -16.24
CA LEU A 290 2.90 30.78 -17.00
C LEU A 290 3.26 30.90 -18.50
N VAL A 291 3.58 29.78 -19.13
CA VAL A 291 3.88 29.68 -20.57
C VAL A 291 3.20 28.46 -21.19
N ASP A 292 2.96 28.48 -22.50
CA ASP A 292 2.28 27.41 -23.25
C ASP A 292 0.94 26.97 -22.62
N ALA A 293 0.17 27.94 -22.11
CA ALA A 293 -1.03 27.71 -21.28
C ALA A 293 -2.18 26.98 -21.99
N ASP A 294 -2.13 26.93 -23.32
CA ASP A 294 -3.02 26.22 -24.24
C ASP A 294 -2.62 24.75 -24.43
N ILE A 295 -1.35 24.41 -24.20
CA ILE A 295 -0.79 23.06 -24.34
C ILE A 295 -0.69 22.37 -22.98
N ALA A 296 -0.25 23.11 -21.97
CA ALA A 296 0.15 22.58 -20.68
C ALA A 296 -0.58 23.29 -19.52
N ALA A 297 -1.03 22.51 -18.53
CA ALA A 297 -1.82 23.05 -17.44
C ALA A 297 -1.05 24.06 -16.57
N VAL A 298 0.21 23.74 -16.22
CA VAL A 298 1.01 24.46 -15.20
C VAL A 298 2.46 24.72 -15.62
N ARG A 299 2.74 24.67 -16.92
CA ARG A 299 4.10 24.93 -17.43
C ARG A 299 4.46 26.39 -17.19
N ARG A 300 5.64 26.62 -16.62
CA ARG A 300 6.09 27.95 -16.20
C ARG A 300 7.59 28.13 -16.37
N GLU A 301 7.97 29.38 -16.61
CA GLU A 301 9.34 29.88 -16.42
C GLU A 301 9.45 30.33 -14.97
N TYR A 302 10.37 29.73 -14.22
CA TYR A 302 10.68 30.08 -12.84
C TYR A 302 12.08 30.70 -12.76
N THR A 303 12.16 31.87 -12.14
CA THR A 303 13.44 32.53 -11.85
C THR A 303 13.59 32.66 -10.34
N PRO A 304 14.46 31.86 -9.71
CA PRO A 304 14.67 31.94 -8.26
C PRO A 304 15.19 33.33 -7.85
N PRO A 305 14.67 33.93 -6.76
CA PRO A 305 15.22 35.15 -6.21
C PRO A 305 16.70 34.97 -5.83
N ALA A 306 17.57 35.90 -6.22
CA ALA A 306 19.01 35.79 -6.00
C ALA A 306 19.39 35.73 -4.51
N ASP A 307 18.61 36.37 -3.64
CA ASP A 307 18.78 36.32 -2.19
C ASP A 307 18.29 35.00 -1.58
N LYS A 308 17.69 34.11 -2.38
CA LYS A 308 17.21 32.77 -1.96
C LYS A 308 18.10 31.63 -2.46
N THR A 309 19.07 31.89 -3.34
CA THR A 309 20.04 30.87 -3.80
C THR A 309 21.09 30.53 -2.74
N LEU A 310 21.86 29.44 -2.92
CA LEU A 310 22.98 29.06 -2.06
C LEU A 310 24.28 28.97 -2.90
N PRO A 311 25.46 29.10 -2.29
CA PRO A 311 26.75 28.96 -2.97
C PRO A 311 27.08 27.48 -3.21
N ILE A 312 26.20 26.79 -3.94
CA ILE A 312 26.28 25.37 -4.26
C ILE A 312 26.41 25.18 -5.76
N LYS A 313 27.03 24.05 -6.16
CA LYS A 313 27.14 23.60 -7.54
C LYS A 313 26.51 22.22 -7.70
N ASN A 314 26.69 21.34 -6.71
CA ASN A 314 26.31 19.94 -6.79
C ASN A 314 25.07 19.64 -5.95
N VAL A 315 24.38 18.55 -6.29
CA VAL A 315 23.20 18.07 -5.55
C VAL A 315 23.35 16.58 -5.27
N VAL A 316 23.10 16.16 -4.03
CA VAL A 316 23.04 14.73 -3.67
C VAL A 316 21.72 14.47 -2.97
N VAL A 317 20.83 13.76 -3.64
CA VAL A 317 19.57 13.27 -3.07
C VAL A 317 19.84 11.91 -2.44
N ILE A 318 19.56 11.78 -1.15
CA ILE A 318 19.69 10.54 -0.38
C ILE A 318 18.28 10.07 -0.03
N LEU A 319 17.80 9.06 -0.75
CA LEU A 319 16.48 8.47 -0.58
C LEU A 319 16.57 7.29 0.39
N MET A 320 16.02 7.46 1.59
CA MET A 320 16.12 6.51 2.70
C MET A 320 14.89 5.58 2.71
N GLU A 321 15.11 4.30 2.40
CA GLU A 321 14.09 3.25 2.36
C GLU A 321 13.32 3.12 3.69
N SER A 322 11.99 3.21 3.60
CA SER A 322 11.03 3.02 4.69
C SER A 322 11.35 3.87 5.95
N MET A 323 11.97 5.04 5.77
CA MET A 323 12.40 5.93 6.86
C MET A 323 11.22 6.78 7.37
N ALA A 324 10.35 6.16 8.17
CA ALA A 324 9.11 6.79 8.66
C ALA A 324 9.36 7.82 9.78
N GLY A 325 8.69 8.96 9.72
CA GLY A 325 8.87 10.06 10.67
C GLY A 325 8.49 9.74 12.11
N HIS A 326 7.54 8.82 12.32
CA HIS A 326 7.14 8.35 13.66
C HIS A 326 8.21 7.48 14.36
N SER A 327 9.34 7.22 13.71
CA SER A 327 10.51 6.54 14.26
C SER A 327 11.76 7.44 14.24
N VAL A 328 11.62 8.72 13.88
CA VAL A 328 12.73 9.70 13.82
C VAL A 328 12.76 10.58 15.05
N GLY A 329 13.88 10.62 15.79
CA GLY A 329 13.97 11.34 17.05
C GLY A 329 13.89 12.87 16.88
N ALA A 330 14.47 13.40 15.81
CA ALA A 330 14.38 14.81 15.43
C ALA A 330 12.94 15.26 15.09
N LEU A 331 12.05 14.31 14.78
CA LEU A 331 10.62 14.54 14.58
C LEU A 331 9.80 14.23 15.84
N GLY A 332 10.45 13.93 16.97
CA GLY A 332 9.83 13.73 18.27
C GLY A 332 9.65 12.27 18.69
N ALA A 333 10.05 11.29 17.88
CA ALA A 333 9.88 9.88 18.22
C ALA A 333 10.80 9.46 19.39
N PRO A 334 10.32 8.68 20.35
CA PRO A 334 11.16 8.12 21.42
C PRO A 334 11.99 6.91 20.94
N GLY A 335 12.96 6.49 21.75
CA GLY A 335 13.64 5.19 21.58
C GLY A 335 14.99 5.23 20.85
N ASN A 336 15.50 6.42 20.49
CA ASN A 336 16.84 6.59 19.92
C ASN A 336 17.10 5.66 18.72
N ILE A 337 16.16 5.63 17.77
CA ILE A 337 16.26 4.79 16.57
C ILE A 337 17.21 5.44 15.56
N THR A 338 17.24 6.77 15.48
CA THR A 338 17.96 7.55 14.44
C THR A 338 18.97 8.57 15.02
N PRO A 339 19.88 8.17 15.92
CA PRO A 339 20.81 9.11 16.58
C PRO A 339 21.67 9.94 15.62
N TYR A 340 22.01 9.42 14.44
CA TYR A 340 22.88 10.11 13.48
C TYR A 340 22.10 11.15 12.68
N LEU A 341 20.91 10.82 12.17
CA LEU A 341 20.00 11.80 11.56
C LEU A 341 19.62 12.89 12.55
N ASP A 342 19.40 12.54 13.82
CA ASP A 342 19.12 13.50 14.89
C ASP A 342 20.26 14.49 15.11
N LYS A 343 21.51 14.01 15.06
CA LYS A 343 22.71 14.86 15.10
C LYS A 343 22.77 15.75 13.85
N LEU A 344 22.61 15.17 12.66
CA LEU A 344 22.68 15.88 11.38
C LEU A 344 21.61 16.96 11.26
N SER A 345 20.42 16.74 11.84
CA SER A 345 19.32 17.72 11.83
C SER A 345 19.69 19.06 12.46
N LYS A 346 20.69 19.08 13.36
CA LYS A 346 21.19 20.29 14.02
C LYS A 346 22.14 21.09 13.13
N GLU A 347 22.57 20.53 12.01
CA GLU A 347 23.54 21.12 11.08
C GLU A 347 22.90 21.58 9.77
N GLY A 348 21.62 21.27 9.55
CA GLY A 348 20.87 21.62 8.36
C GLY A 348 19.52 22.26 8.66
N LEU A 349 18.65 22.26 7.65
CA LEU A 349 17.26 22.68 7.73
C LEU A 349 16.36 21.44 7.70
N LEU A 350 15.70 21.16 8.82
CA LEU A 350 14.76 20.03 8.95
C LEU A 350 13.33 20.49 8.64
N PHE A 351 12.66 19.81 7.70
CA PHE A 351 11.23 19.96 7.47
C PHE A 351 10.48 18.94 8.33
N ASP A 352 9.65 19.41 9.26
CA ASP A 352 8.95 18.53 10.20
C ASP A 352 7.50 18.19 9.81
N ARG A 353 7.00 18.81 8.73
CA ARG A 353 5.71 18.51 8.10
C ARG A 353 5.87 18.07 6.65
N PHE A 354 6.79 17.15 6.42
CA PHE A 354 7.03 16.58 5.11
C PHE A 354 6.36 15.22 4.94
N PHE A 355 5.79 14.98 3.75
CA PHE A 355 4.98 13.79 3.48
C PHE A 355 5.38 13.12 2.17
N SER A 356 5.46 11.78 2.15
CA SER A 356 5.61 11.05 0.91
C SER A 356 4.34 11.17 0.06
N ASN A 357 4.47 11.09 -1.26
CA ASN A 357 3.30 11.07 -2.15
C ASN A 357 2.64 9.67 -2.22
N GLY A 358 3.29 8.65 -1.68
CA GLY A 358 2.86 7.26 -1.68
C GLY A 358 3.31 6.47 -0.45
N THR A 359 2.98 5.19 -0.42
CA THR A 359 3.34 4.27 0.69
C THR A 359 4.25 3.13 0.24
N HIS A 360 4.89 3.27 -0.93
CA HIS A 360 5.82 2.32 -1.53
C HIS A 360 6.95 3.08 -2.25
N THR A 361 8.13 2.46 -2.33
CA THR A 361 9.38 3.02 -2.87
C THR A 361 9.23 3.68 -4.23
N HIS A 362 8.66 2.99 -5.23
CA HIS A 362 8.52 3.54 -6.59
C HIS A 362 7.71 4.86 -6.60
N GLN A 363 6.67 4.98 -5.77
CA GLN A 363 5.83 6.19 -5.66
C GLN A 363 6.63 7.35 -5.09
N GLY A 364 7.37 7.10 -4.00
CA GLY A 364 8.19 8.12 -3.38
C GLY A 364 9.35 8.57 -4.27
N MET A 365 9.94 7.61 -4.98
CA MET A 365 11.06 7.82 -5.87
C MET A 365 10.69 8.66 -7.10
N PHE A 366 9.65 8.29 -7.86
CA PHE A 366 9.27 9.10 -9.01
C PHE A 366 8.71 10.46 -8.59
N ALA A 367 8.02 10.56 -7.45
CA ALA A 367 7.55 11.86 -6.97
C ALA A 367 8.72 12.79 -6.63
N THR A 368 9.73 12.27 -5.91
CA THR A 368 10.95 12.99 -5.51
C THR A 368 11.75 13.46 -6.72
N MET A 369 11.98 12.57 -7.68
CA MET A 369 12.93 12.82 -8.78
C MET A 369 12.27 13.32 -10.06
N ALA A 370 10.99 13.01 -10.30
CA ALA A 370 10.27 13.40 -11.52
C ALA A 370 9.32 14.60 -11.33
N CYS A 371 9.14 15.07 -10.09
CA CYS A 371 8.19 16.12 -9.72
C CYS A 371 6.76 15.90 -10.29
N PHE A 372 6.25 14.68 -10.12
CA PHE A 372 4.91 14.33 -10.53
C PHE A 372 4.20 13.50 -9.44
N PRO A 373 2.93 13.79 -9.11
CA PRO A 373 2.25 13.16 -7.98
C PRO A 373 1.85 11.71 -8.28
N ASN A 374 1.66 10.94 -7.20
CA ASN A 374 1.01 9.63 -7.28
C ASN A 374 -0.49 9.78 -7.53
N LEU A 375 -0.99 9.24 -8.64
CA LEU A 375 -2.39 9.40 -9.07
C LEU A 375 -3.17 8.09 -8.97
N PRO A 376 -4.49 8.15 -8.69
CA PRO A 376 -5.38 7.01 -8.87
C PRO A 376 -5.19 6.37 -10.24
N GLY A 377 -5.09 5.03 -10.28
CA GLY A 377 -4.88 4.23 -11.50
C GLY A 377 -3.49 4.29 -12.13
N PHE A 378 -2.59 5.15 -11.66
CA PHE A 378 -1.21 5.29 -12.15
C PHE A 378 -0.18 5.06 -11.03
N GLU A 379 -0.52 4.25 -10.03
CA GLU A 379 0.33 3.95 -8.87
C GLU A 379 1.71 3.42 -9.28
N TYR A 380 1.76 2.65 -10.38
CA TYR A 380 2.96 1.99 -10.93
C TYR A 380 3.49 2.73 -12.16
N LEU A 381 3.43 4.07 -12.16
CA LEU A 381 3.76 4.92 -13.31
C LEU A 381 5.04 4.47 -14.04
N MET A 382 6.09 4.14 -13.30
CA MET A 382 7.41 3.72 -13.81
C MET A 382 7.35 2.47 -14.71
N GLN A 383 6.32 1.64 -14.58
CA GLN A 383 6.14 0.40 -15.34
C GLN A 383 5.01 0.49 -16.38
N THR A 384 4.43 1.68 -16.55
CA THR A 384 3.33 1.92 -17.50
C THR A 384 3.82 2.75 -18.70
N PRO A 385 3.15 2.68 -19.87
CA PRO A 385 3.53 3.50 -21.03
C PRO A 385 3.65 4.99 -20.72
N GLU A 386 2.80 5.51 -19.83
CA GLU A 386 2.79 6.90 -19.39
C GLU A 386 4.08 7.30 -18.65
N GLY A 387 4.80 6.35 -18.07
CA GLY A 387 6.13 6.56 -17.49
C GLY A 387 7.22 6.94 -18.51
N SER A 388 6.94 6.76 -19.81
CA SER A 388 7.83 7.20 -20.89
C SER A 388 7.78 8.72 -21.14
N HIS A 389 6.80 9.42 -20.59
CA HIS A 389 6.70 10.87 -20.72
C HIS A 389 7.92 11.56 -20.09
N LYS A 390 8.42 12.63 -20.73
CA LYS A 390 9.57 13.41 -20.23
C LYS A 390 9.08 14.37 -19.16
N LEU A 391 9.06 13.92 -17.91
CA LEU A 391 8.57 14.70 -16.76
C LEU A 391 9.59 15.77 -16.38
N SER A 392 9.15 16.89 -15.80
CA SER A 392 10.06 17.97 -15.37
C SER A 392 10.77 17.67 -14.05
N GLY A 393 11.39 16.50 -13.99
CA GLY A 393 12.17 16.01 -12.87
C GLY A 393 13.58 16.57 -12.82
N LEU A 394 14.25 16.30 -11.69
CA LEU A 394 15.65 16.66 -11.49
C LEU A 394 16.57 16.12 -12.61
N PRO A 395 16.43 14.87 -13.09
CA PRO A 395 17.26 14.38 -14.19
C PRO A 395 17.09 15.19 -15.48
N GLN A 396 15.84 15.45 -15.91
CA GLN A 396 15.58 16.25 -17.12
C GLN A 396 16.12 17.68 -16.99
N LEU A 397 15.92 18.32 -15.83
CA LEU A 397 16.29 19.72 -15.63
C LEU A 397 17.80 19.93 -15.45
N LEU A 398 18.51 18.99 -14.81
CA LEU A 398 19.96 19.11 -14.62
C LEU A 398 20.78 18.56 -15.77
N SER A 399 20.31 17.51 -16.47
CA SER A 399 20.96 17.07 -17.72
C SER A 399 20.90 18.14 -18.80
N ALA A 400 19.83 18.95 -18.83
CA ALA A 400 19.79 20.19 -19.61
C ALA A 400 20.97 21.12 -19.23
N ARG A 401 21.22 21.36 -17.94
CA ARG A 401 22.31 22.24 -17.46
C ARG A 401 23.71 21.63 -17.55
N ASP A 402 23.90 20.57 -18.34
CA ASP A 402 25.17 19.85 -18.54
C ASP A 402 25.77 19.30 -17.23
N TYR A 403 24.92 18.89 -16.28
CA TYR A 403 25.38 18.21 -15.08
C TYR A 403 25.78 16.78 -15.39
N ASP A 404 26.84 16.29 -14.73
CA ASP A 404 27.12 14.86 -14.65
C ASP A 404 26.18 14.19 -13.63
N ASP A 405 25.87 12.92 -13.83
CA ASP A 405 24.88 12.20 -13.01
C ASP A 405 25.44 10.88 -12.46
N VAL A 406 24.90 10.43 -11.33
CA VAL A 406 25.07 9.04 -10.86
C VAL A 406 23.92 8.58 -9.99
N TYR A 407 23.42 7.37 -10.24
CA TYR A 407 22.52 6.65 -9.36
C TYR A 407 23.26 5.47 -8.72
N VAL A 408 23.45 5.50 -7.40
CA VAL A 408 23.98 4.36 -6.63
C VAL A 408 22.87 3.72 -5.82
N TYR A 409 22.69 2.42 -5.98
CA TYR A 409 21.64 1.63 -5.33
C TYR A 409 22.17 0.28 -4.85
N ASN A 410 21.72 -0.14 -3.66
CA ASN A 410 22.06 -1.44 -3.09
C ASN A 410 21.62 -2.63 -3.96
N GLY A 411 20.50 -2.48 -4.67
CA GLY A 411 19.76 -3.57 -5.30
C GLY A 411 19.89 -3.64 -6.82
N ASP A 412 18.95 -4.34 -7.45
CA ASP A 412 18.86 -4.47 -8.90
C ASP A 412 17.93 -3.40 -9.49
N PHE A 413 18.42 -2.60 -10.44
CA PHE A 413 17.61 -1.58 -11.10
C PHE A 413 16.50 -2.13 -12.01
N ALA A 414 16.49 -3.43 -12.32
CA ALA A 414 15.37 -4.06 -13.00
C ALA A 414 14.11 -4.08 -12.13
N TRP A 415 14.26 -4.12 -10.80
CA TRP A 415 13.14 -4.03 -9.87
C TRP A 415 12.43 -2.68 -10.03
N ASP A 416 11.10 -2.68 -10.06
CA ASP A 416 10.25 -1.50 -10.32
C ASP A 416 10.55 -0.73 -11.62
N ASN A 417 11.30 -1.33 -12.56
CA ASN A 417 11.75 -0.68 -13.80
C ASN A 417 12.54 0.62 -13.57
N GLN A 418 13.34 0.70 -12.49
CA GLN A 418 14.09 1.91 -12.14
C GLN A 418 15.05 2.35 -13.26
N SER A 419 15.86 1.44 -13.80
CA SER A 419 16.80 1.79 -14.89
C SER A 419 16.05 2.27 -16.14
N GLY A 420 14.99 1.58 -16.54
CA GLY A 420 14.19 1.94 -17.71
C GLY A 420 13.55 3.34 -17.57
N PHE A 421 12.95 3.62 -16.42
CA PHE A 421 12.33 4.92 -16.15
C PHE A 421 13.37 6.05 -16.05
N PHE A 422 14.41 5.92 -15.22
CA PHE A 422 15.38 7.01 -15.01
C PHE A 422 16.33 7.23 -16.17
N SER A 423 16.66 6.19 -16.94
CA SER A 423 17.37 6.36 -18.22
C SER A 423 16.51 7.18 -19.19
N ASN A 424 15.20 6.91 -19.23
CA ASN A 424 14.27 7.73 -20.00
C ASN A 424 14.19 9.18 -19.47
N GLN A 425 14.28 9.40 -18.16
CA GLN A 425 14.30 10.76 -17.60
C GLN A 425 15.65 11.48 -17.76
N GLY A 426 16.72 10.82 -18.23
CA GLY A 426 17.99 11.46 -18.59
C GLY A 426 19.17 11.18 -17.66
N MET A 427 19.04 10.22 -16.73
CA MET A 427 20.20 9.68 -16.01
C MET A 427 20.96 8.69 -16.92
N THR A 428 22.28 8.65 -16.79
CA THR A 428 23.16 7.87 -17.66
C THR A 428 24.09 6.93 -16.91
N ASN A 429 24.41 7.23 -15.65
CA ASN A 429 25.34 6.41 -14.86
C ASN A 429 24.60 5.69 -13.71
N PHE A 430 24.61 4.37 -13.75
CA PHE A 430 23.94 3.50 -12.78
C PHE A 430 24.97 2.56 -12.14
N VAL A 431 24.95 2.47 -10.82
CA VAL A 431 25.79 1.59 -10.00
C VAL A 431 24.87 0.76 -9.10
N GLY A 432 24.63 -0.49 -9.48
CA GLY A 432 23.71 -1.40 -8.80
C GLY A 432 24.42 -2.60 -8.18
N ARG A 433 23.66 -3.53 -7.59
CA ARG A 433 24.17 -4.67 -6.82
C ARG A 433 25.32 -5.46 -7.46
N ASN A 434 25.37 -5.52 -8.80
CA ASN A 434 26.37 -6.31 -9.53
C ASN A 434 27.68 -5.54 -9.78
N ASP A 435 27.75 -4.24 -9.47
CA ASP A 435 28.91 -3.38 -9.66
C ASP A 435 29.80 -3.29 -8.39
N PHE A 436 29.31 -3.82 -7.27
CA PHE A 436 30.02 -3.83 -5.99
C PHE A 436 31.03 -4.97 -5.92
N VAL A 437 32.30 -4.62 -5.69
CA VAL A 437 33.39 -5.60 -5.56
C VAL A 437 33.70 -5.82 -4.08
N ASN A 438 33.60 -7.07 -3.62
CA ASN A 438 33.86 -7.51 -2.25
C ASN A 438 33.09 -6.69 -1.18
N PRO A 439 31.75 -6.61 -1.25
CA PRO A 439 30.97 -5.91 -0.23
C PRO A 439 31.14 -6.55 1.15
N VAL A 440 31.04 -5.74 2.19
CA VAL A 440 31.02 -6.19 3.60
C VAL A 440 29.87 -7.16 3.81
N PHE A 441 28.70 -6.86 3.25
CA PHE A 441 27.55 -7.74 3.31
C PHE A 441 26.70 -7.63 2.04
N SER A 442 26.19 -8.78 1.60
CA SER A 442 25.21 -8.84 0.52
C SER A 442 24.14 -9.88 0.84
N ASP A 443 22.91 -9.41 0.90
CA ASP A 443 21.72 -10.24 1.04
C ASP A 443 21.35 -10.88 -0.31
N PRO A 444 21.07 -12.19 -0.36
CA PRO A 444 20.64 -12.85 -1.58
C PRO A 444 19.35 -12.29 -2.18
N THR A 445 18.44 -11.73 -1.37
CA THR A 445 17.16 -11.18 -1.85
C THR A 445 17.38 -9.83 -2.52
N TRP A 446 17.88 -8.85 -1.76
CA TRP A 446 17.88 -7.45 -2.14
C TRP A 446 19.18 -6.97 -2.76
N GLY A 447 20.33 -7.25 -2.15
CA GLY A 447 21.63 -6.77 -2.65
C GLY A 447 22.61 -6.41 -1.54
N VAL A 448 23.48 -5.44 -1.79
CA VAL A 448 24.53 -5.05 -0.83
C VAL A 448 23.97 -4.24 0.35
N SER A 449 24.73 -4.11 1.43
CA SER A 449 24.31 -3.33 2.61
C SER A 449 24.37 -1.81 2.39
N ASP A 450 23.66 -1.03 3.22
CA ASP A 450 23.66 0.43 3.12
C ASP A 450 25.06 1.03 3.36
N GLN A 451 25.88 0.39 4.20
CA GLN A 451 27.28 0.78 4.37
C GLN A 451 28.06 0.65 3.06
N ASP A 452 27.89 -0.46 2.35
CA ASP A 452 28.55 -0.69 1.07
C ASP A 452 28.07 0.31 0.01
N MET A 453 26.76 0.56 -0.07
CA MET A 453 26.16 1.56 -0.97
C MET A 453 26.71 2.96 -0.70
N PHE A 454 26.73 3.42 0.55
CA PHE A 454 27.28 4.73 0.90
C PHE A 454 28.78 4.83 0.64
N ASP A 455 29.56 3.79 0.92
CA ASP A 455 31.00 3.76 0.64
C ASP A 455 31.27 3.83 -0.87
N ARG A 456 30.48 3.13 -1.69
CA ARG A 456 30.54 3.28 -3.15
C ARG A 456 30.09 4.66 -3.60
N GLY A 457 29.03 5.20 -3.00
CA GLY A 457 28.55 6.56 -3.25
C GLY A 457 29.66 7.60 -3.08
N LEU A 458 30.42 7.54 -1.99
CA LEU A 458 31.56 8.45 -1.77
C LEU A 458 32.62 8.36 -2.87
N VAL A 459 32.91 7.16 -3.37
CA VAL A 459 33.85 6.95 -4.49
C VAL A 459 33.33 7.60 -5.77
N GLU A 460 32.05 7.39 -6.08
CA GLU A 460 31.41 7.95 -7.27
C GLU A 460 31.30 9.49 -7.23
N LEU A 461 30.99 10.05 -6.07
CA LEU A 461 30.97 11.51 -5.86
C LEU A 461 32.38 12.10 -6.01
N LYS A 462 33.39 11.46 -5.40
CA LYS A 462 34.78 11.93 -5.47
C LYS A 462 35.34 11.90 -6.90
N ALA A 463 34.96 10.90 -7.70
CA ALA A 463 35.38 10.79 -9.09
C ALA A 463 34.92 11.98 -9.96
N ARG A 464 33.86 12.69 -9.55
CA ARG A 464 33.25 13.81 -10.27
C ARG A 464 33.68 15.20 -9.77
N GLU A 465 34.43 15.26 -8.67
CA GLU A 465 34.80 16.52 -8.00
C GLU A 465 35.49 17.55 -8.89
N ASN A 466 36.34 17.10 -9.83
CA ASN A 466 37.12 17.99 -10.71
C ASN A 466 36.49 18.15 -12.10
N GLY A 467 35.25 17.71 -12.28
CA GLY A 467 34.54 17.71 -13.55
C GLY A 467 33.49 18.82 -13.66
N LYS A 468 32.43 18.51 -14.38
CA LYS A 468 31.20 19.32 -14.43
C LYS A 468 30.50 19.29 -13.06
N PRO A 469 29.62 20.26 -12.74
CA PRO A 469 28.70 20.10 -11.62
C PRO A 469 27.98 18.75 -11.72
N PHE A 470 27.73 18.10 -10.59
CA PHE A 470 27.07 16.79 -10.60
C PHE A 470 25.78 16.78 -9.79
N TYR A 471 24.89 15.87 -10.16
CA TYR A 471 23.83 15.42 -9.28
C TYR A 471 23.89 13.92 -9.04
N ALA A 472 23.51 13.49 -7.84
CA ALA A 472 23.48 12.08 -7.49
C ALA A 472 22.18 11.69 -6.81
N LEU A 473 21.76 10.46 -7.06
CA LEU A 473 20.76 9.76 -6.27
C LEU A 473 21.43 8.59 -5.56
N LEU A 474 21.42 8.61 -4.23
CA LEU A 474 21.84 7.51 -3.38
C LEU A 474 20.59 6.91 -2.74
N GLN A 475 20.32 5.64 -2.95
CA GLN A 475 19.14 4.97 -2.41
C GLN A 475 19.53 3.81 -1.52
N THR A 476 19.05 3.81 -0.27
CA THR A 476 19.25 2.70 0.68
C THR A 476 18.25 1.57 0.45
N LEU A 477 18.50 0.40 1.04
CA LEU A 477 17.61 -0.77 0.91
C LEU A 477 17.62 -1.71 2.13
N SER A 478 18.57 -1.55 3.05
CA SER A 478 18.74 -2.50 4.17
C SER A 478 17.52 -2.53 5.11
N ASN A 479 16.73 -1.45 5.16
CA ASN A 479 15.50 -1.34 5.93
C ASN A 479 14.27 -1.97 5.22
N HIS A 480 14.45 -3.15 4.63
CA HIS A 480 13.39 -3.88 3.94
C HIS A 480 13.34 -5.34 4.41
N THR A 481 12.14 -5.90 4.58
CA THR A 481 11.91 -7.31 4.91
C THR A 481 12.71 -8.21 3.93
N PRO A 482 13.55 -9.15 4.38
CA PRO A 482 13.62 -9.79 5.70
C PRO A 482 14.55 -9.13 6.73
N TYR A 483 15.00 -7.89 6.51
CA TYR A 483 15.92 -7.15 7.39
C TYR A 483 17.27 -7.88 7.57
N ALA A 484 17.82 -8.36 6.44
CA ALA A 484 19.11 -9.03 6.43
C ALA A 484 20.23 -8.00 6.67
N LEU A 485 20.97 -8.16 7.77
CA LEU A 485 22.00 -7.21 8.21
C LEU A 485 23.36 -7.89 8.43
N PRO A 486 24.48 -7.14 8.32
CA PRO A 486 25.82 -7.67 8.55
C PRO A 486 25.98 -8.27 9.95
N THR A 487 26.86 -9.26 10.06
CA THR A 487 27.29 -9.86 11.33
C THR A 487 28.82 -9.83 11.41
N PRO A 488 29.43 -9.20 12.44
CA PRO A 488 28.78 -8.49 13.55
C PRO A 488 28.07 -7.20 13.10
N LEU A 489 26.97 -6.86 13.79
CA LEU A 489 26.21 -5.64 13.54
C LEU A 489 26.92 -4.45 14.21
N PRO A 490 27.13 -3.31 13.53
CA PRO A 490 27.85 -2.16 14.10
C PRO A 490 26.97 -1.29 15.02
N VAL A 491 25.69 -1.64 15.17
CA VAL A 491 24.71 -0.95 16.04
C VAL A 491 24.06 -1.94 17.01
N GLU A 492 23.55 -1.42 18.12
CA GLU A 492 22.75 -2.21 19.06
C GLU A 492 21.38 -2.56 18.45
N ARG A 493 20.97 -3.82 18.63
CA ARG A 493 19.63 -4.27 18.23
C ARG A 493 18.55 -3.62 19.10
N VAL A 494 17.42 -3.29 18.48
CA VAL A 494 16.18 -2.95 19.17
C VAL A 494 15.54 -4.25 19.65
N THR A 495 15.13 -4.32 20.93
CA THR A 495 14.65 -5.57 21.55
C THR A 495 13.33 -5.44 22.31
N ASP A 496 12.87 -4.21 22.53
CA ASP A 496 11.76 -3.85 23.40
C ASP A 496 10.53 -3.31 22.65
N ARG A 497 10.46 -3.52 21.33
CA ARG A 497 9.39 -3.07 20.42
C ARG A 497 8.65 -4.21 19.75
N GLY A 498 8.73 -5.42 20.30
CA GLY A 498 7.96 -6.59 19.87
C GLY A 498 8.19 -6.93 18.38
N PRO A 499 7.13 -7.07 17.56
CA PRO A 499 7.21 -7.36 16.13
C PRO A 499 8.02 -6.32 15.32
N LEU A 500 8.17 -5.09 15.80
CA LEU A 500 8.91 -4.02 15.11
C LEU A 500 10.43 -4.06 15.36
N ASN A 501 10.92 -4.96 16.23
CA ASN A 501 12.34 -5.02 16.61
C ASN A 501 13.31 -5.12 15.42
N GLU A 502 13.05 -6.02 14.46
CA GLU A 502 13.95 -6.22 13.31
C GLU A 502 13.91 -5.01 12.36
N HIS A 503 12.71 -4.49 12.06
CA HIS A 503 12.53 -3.27 11.27
C HIS A 503 13.27 -2.08 11.87
N LEU A 504 13.04 -1.77 13.15
CA LEU A 504 13.68 -0.64 13.83
C LEU A 504 15.19 -0.84 14.00
N THR A 505 15.66 -2.09 14.08
CA THR A 505 17.09 -2.41 14.05
C THR A 505 17.70 -2.09 12.69
N ALA A 506 17.04 -2.47 11.60
CA ALA A 506 17.48 -2.17 10.24
C ALA A 506 17.47 -0.66 9.95
N MET A 507 16.43 0.05 10.41
CA MET A 507 16.36 1.51 10.36
C MET A 507 17.54 2.16 11.12
N ARG A 508 17.86 1.68 12.33
CA ARG A 508 19.02 2.16 13.12
C ARG A 508 20.35 1.88 12.43
N TYR A 509 20.48 0.74 11.74
CA TYR A 509 21.67 0.42 10.94
C TYR A 509 21.80 1.37 9.73
N SER A 510 20.69 1.64 9.02
CA SER A 510 20.67 2.59 7.90
C SER A 510 21.04 4.01 8.34
N ASP A 511 20.52 4.45 9.48
CA ASP A 511 20.89 5.72 10.14
C ASP A 511 22.38 5.79 10.49
N TRP A 512 22.93 4.72 11.07
CA TRP A 512 24.36 4.64 11.35
C TRP A 512 25.20 4.75 10.08
N ALA A 513 24.81 4.05 9.00
CA ALA A 513 25.51 4.09 7.72
C ALA A 513 25.47 5.49 7.11
N LEU A 514 24.33 6.18 7.19
CA LEU A 514 24.18 7.60 6.83
C LEU A 514 25.14 8.50 7.64
N GLY A 515 25.25 8.25 8.95
CA GLY A 515 26.23 8.93 9.79
C GLY A 515 27.66 8.75 9.31
N GLN A 516 28.05 7.50 8.99
CA GLN A 516 29.40 7.21 8.48
C GLN A 516 29.66 7.88 7.12
N PHE A 517 28.66 7.92 6.24
CA PHE A 517 28.72 8.64 4.98
C PHE A 517 29.08 10.11 5.21
N PHE A 518 28.36 10.81 6.09
CA PHE A 518 28.60 12.22 6.36
C PHE A 518 29.95 12.50 7.04
N GLU A 519 30.42 11.62 7.94
CA GLU A 519 31.74 11.76 8.57
C GLU A 519 32.90 11.65 7.54
N LYS A 520 32.69 10.90 6.45
CA LYS A 520 33.64 10.81 5.33
C LYS A 520 33.46 11.95 4.33
N ALA A 521 32.23 12.21 3.88
CA ALA A 521 31.91 13.25 2.89
C ALA A 521 32.40 14.63 3.32
N ARG A 522 32.29 14.99 4.61
CA ARG A 522 32.76 16.28 5.16
C ARG A 522 34.24 16.56 4.97
N LYS A 523 35.05 15.52 4.77
CA LYS A 523 36.49 15.64 4.56
C LYS A 523 36.84 15.96 3.11
N GLU A 524 35.87 15.81 2.20
CA GLU A 524 36.07 16.02 0.78
C GLU A 524 35.78 17.49 0.38
N PRO A 525 36.57 18.09 -0.51
CA PRO A 525 36.36 19.46 -0.98
C PRO A 525 34.95 19.73 -1.54
N TYR A 526 34.38 18.80 -2.32
CA TYR A 526 33.04 18.98 -2.91
C TYR A 526 31.96 19.27 -1.87
N PHE A 527 32.10 18.81 -0.62
CA PHE A 527 31.10 18.98 0.45
C PHE A 527 30.72 20.46 0.66
N LYS A 528 31.68 21.37 0.49
CA LYS A 528 31.48 22.81 0.67
C LYS A 528 30.72 23.50 -0.47
N GLU A 529 30.43 22.77 -1.54
CA GLU A 529 29.70 23.25 -2.72
C GLU A 529 28.51 22.33 -3.07
N THR A 530 28.09 21.46 -2.14
CA THR A 530 27.04 20.47 -2.38
C THR A 530 25.83 20.73 -1.49
N LEU A 531 24.63 20.64 -2.09
CA LEU A 531 23.38 20.48 -1.37
C LEU A 531 23.07 18.99 -1.21
N PHE A 532 23.02 18.53 0.03
CA PHE A 532 22.52 17.20 0.37
C PHE A 532 21.05 17.30 0.77
N VAL A 533 20.19 16.49 0.15
CA VAL A 533 18.78 16.35 0.49
C VAL A 533 18.54 14.93 0.97
N ILE A 534 18.36 14.75 2.28
CA ILE A 534 18.05 13.46 2.90
C ILE A 534 16.53 13.37 3.05
N VAL A 535 15.91 12.33 2.51
CA VAL A 535 14.46 12.18 2.55
C VAL A 535 14.03 10.71 2.66
N GLY A 536 13.01 10.42 3.46
CA GLY A 536 12.37 9.10 3.43
C GLY A 536 11.51 8.93 2.17
N ASP A 537 11.57 7.76 1.53
CA ASP A 537 10.75 7.48 0.35
C ASP A 537 9.27 7.26 0.70
N HIS A 538 9.01 6.58 1.82
CA HIS A 538 7.73 6.41 2.47
C HIS A 538 7.93 5.93 3.91
N GLY A 539 6.83 5.83 4.65
CA GLY A 539 6.80 5.21 5.97
C GLY A 539 6.22 3.79 5.98
N PHE A 540 6.42 3.12 7.10
CA PHE A 540 5.98 1.75 7.37
C PHE A 540 4.83 1.71 8.39
N GLY A 541 4.07 0.62 8.46
CA GLY A 541 3.01 0.47 9.47
C GLY A 541 3.55 0.52 10.90
N ASN A 542 2.92 1.32 11.77
CA ASN A 542 3.26 1.44 13.19
C ASN A 542 2.12 0.91 14.09
N GLU A 543 2.36 0.82 15.40
CA GLU A 543 1.36 0.41 16.39
C GLU A 543 0.07 1.26 16.33
N ARG A 544 0.19 2.55 15.98
CA ARG A 544 -0.92 3.51 15.88
C ARG A 544 -1.11 4.02 14.46
N GLN A 545 -2.34 3.91 13.96
CA GLN A 545 -2.78 4.53 12.71
C GLN A 545 -3.31 5.93 12.98
N ILE A 546 -2.83 6.93 12.25
CA ILE A 546 -3.25 8.33 12.38
C ILE A 546 -4.17 8.64 11.21
N THR A 547 -5.48 8.78 11.44
CA THR A 547 -6.55 8.87 10.41
C THR A 547 -6.77 7.58 9.59
N GLU A 548 -7.85 7.53 8.81
CA GLU A 548 -8.13 6.44 7.86
C GLU A 548 -7.11 6.33 6.72
N MET A 549 -6.37 7.41 6.44
CA MET A 549 -5.26 7.39 5.49
C MET A 549 -3.99 6.76 6.06
N ASP A 550 -3.91 6.57 7.37
CA ASP A 550 -2.68 6.23 8.07
C ASP A 550 -1.56 7.26 7.78
N LEU A 551 -1.83 8.52 8.10
CA LEU A 551 -0.97 9.68 7.89
C LEU A 551 0.45 9.49 8.46
N GLY A 552 0.60 8.69 9.51
CA GLY A 552 1.89 8.33 10.07
C GLY A 552 2.81 7.59 9.11
N ARG A 553 2.27 6.89 8.11
CA ARG A 553 3.02 6.25 7.02
C ARG A 553 3.44 7.23 5.93
N PHE A 554 2.79 8.37 5.84
CA PHE A 554 3.15 9.40 4.88
C PHE A 554 4.16 10.38 5.45
N ASN A 555 4.11 10.68 6.75
CA ASN A 555 5.08 11.58 7.36
C ASN A 555 6.48 10.94 7.34
N VAL A 556 7.42 11.59 6.68
CA VAL A 556 8.82 11.17 6.49
C VAL A 556 9.73 12.37 6.78
N PRO A 557 10.99 12.16 7.24
CA PRO A 557 11.91 13.27 7.41
C PRO A 557 12.33 13.83 6.05
N MET A 558 12.53 15.14 5.98
CA MET A 558 13.31 15.80 4.94
C MET A 558 14.31 16.75 5.61
N LEU A 559 15.59 16.55 5.33
CA LEU A 559 16.69 17.35 5.86
C LEU A 559 17.55 17.86 4.71
N MET A 560 17.76 19.17 4.66
CA MET A 560 18.69 19.79 3.73
C MET A 560 19.96 20.24 4.45
N ILE A 561 21.13 19.85 3.93
CA ILE A 561 22.45 20.28 4.43
C ILE A 561 23.21 20.93 3.28
N ALA A 562 23.60 22.19 3.45
CA ALA A 562 24.36 22.95 2.48
C ALA A 562 25.07 24.13 3.16
N PRO A 563 26.16 24.67 2.57
CA PRO A 563 26.77 25.92 3.05
C PRO A 563 25.75 27.07 3.06
N GLY A 564 25.63 27.76 4.20
CA GLY A 564 24.77 28.95 4.31
C GLY A 564 23.26 28.66 4.51
N ILE A 565 22.85 27.39 4.62
CA ILE A 565 21.43 27.04 4.65
C ILE A 565 20.74 27.50 5.94
N GLN A 566 21.37 27.30 7.10
CA GLN A 566 20.78 27.69 8.39
C GLN A 566 20.76 29.20 8.57
N GLU A 567 21.78 29.88 8.08
CA GLU A 567 21.89 31.34 8.13
C GLU A 567 20.77 32.01 7.33
N LYS A 568 20.34 31.38 6.23
CA LYS A 568 19.33 31.94 5.33
C LYS A 568 17.90 31.47 5.65
N PHE A 569 17.73 30.23 6.12
CA PHE A 569 16.40 29.60 6.27
C PHE A 569 16.10 29.09 7.69
N GLY A 570 17.05 29.20 8.63
CA GLY A 570 16.90 28.67 9.98
C GLY A 570 17.20 27.17 10.07
N THR A 571 16.86 26.56 11.21
CA THR A 571 17.18 25.16 11.50
C THR A 571 16.01 24.21 11.31
N ARG A 572 14.78 24.75 11.24
CA ARG A 572 13.55 23.97 11.13
C ARG A 572 12.50 24.74 10.33
N ASP A 573 11.83 24.04 9.43
CA ASP A 573 10.74 24.55 8.60
C ASP A 573 9.45 23.77 8.91
N HIS A 574 8.35 24.50 9.09
CA HIS A 574 7.04 23.98 9.45
C HIS A 574 6.04 23.99 8.29
N THR A 575 6.49 24.33 7.09
CA THR A 575 5.68 24.32 5.87
C THR A 575 5.32 22.88 5.53
N VAL A 576 4.05 22.65 5.19
CA VAL A 576 3.60 21.36 4.69
C VAL A 576 4.12 21.16 3.27
N GLY A 577 4.91 20.11 3.08
CA GLY A 577 5.48 19.74 1.79
C GLY A 577 5.36 18.26 1.49
N THR A 578 5.56 17.92 0.22
CA THR A 578 5.59 16.56 -0.30
C THR A 578 6.77 16.34 -1.23
N GLN A 579 7.06 15.10 -1.60
CA GLN A 579 8.21 14.76 -2.44
C GLN A 579 8.25 15.49 -3.79
N ILE A 580 7.09 15.82 -4.39
CA ILE A 580 7.04 16.65 -5.60
C ILE A 580 7.62 18.06 -5.39
N ASP A 581 7.70 18.57 -4.16
CA ASP A 581 8.24 19.89 -3.84
C ASP A 581 9.79 19.91 -3.75
N ILE A 582 10.45 18.75 -3.82
CA ILE A 582 11.91 18.63 -3.70
C ILE A 582 12.63 19.25 -4.90
N VAL A 583 12.26 18.85 -6.13
CA VAL A 583 12.87 19.39 -7.36
C VAL A 583 12.83 20.92 -7.43
N PRO A 584 11.68 21.59 -7.29
CA PRO A 584 11.63 23.05 -7.42
C PRO A 584 12.37 23.74 -6.27
N THR A 585 12.38 23.16 -5.06
CA THR A 585 13.17 23.68 -3.94
C THR A 585 14.67 23.60 -4.22
N ILE A 586 15.16 22.49 -4.80
CA ILE A 586 16.55 22.33 -5.26
C ILE A 586 16.89 23.36 -6.34
N MET A 587 16.05 23.50 -7.37
CA MET A 587 16.28 24.46 -8.45
C MET A 587 16.33 25.90 -7.92
N GLY A 588 15.49 26.22 -6.93
CA GLY A 588 15.51 27.49 -6.21
C GLY A 588 16.85 27.79 -5.53
N ARG A 589 17.52 26.76 -5.00
CA ARG A 589 18.80 26.92 -4.30
C ARG A 589 19.98 27.00 -5.27
N LEU A 590 19.93 26.24 -6.37
CA LEU A 590 20.94 26.32 -7.45
C LEU A 590 20.87 27.67 -8.18
N GLY A 591 19.69 28.27 -8.26
CA GLY A 591 19.48 29.50 -9.02
C GLY A 591 19.38 29.25 -10.54
N GLY A 592 19.35 30.36 -11.29
CA GLY A 592 19.21 30.36 -12.75
C GLY A 592 17.77 30.07 -13.21
N GLU A 593 17.41 30.61 -14.37
CA GLU A 593 16.09 30.41 -14.97
C GLU A 593 15.87 28.93 -15.30
N VAL A 594 14.64 28.45 -15.11
CA VAL A 594 14.25 27.09 -15.47
C VAL A 594 12.83 27.09 -16.03
N ARG A 595 12.63 26.34 -17.12
CA ARG A 595 11.29 26.06 -17.63
C ARG A 595 10.87 24.66 -17.21
N HIS A 596 9.78 24.54 -16.47
CA HIS A 596 9.31 23.23 -15.99
C HIS A 596 7.78 23.14 -15.90
N GLN A 597 7.31 21.92 -15.74
CA GLN A 597 5.92 21.58 -15.44
C GLN A 597 5.81 20.72 -14.18
N CYS A 598 6.74 20.96 -13.26
CA CYS A 598 6.74 20.37 -11.94
C CYS A 598 5.42 20.67 -11.20
N TRP A 599 4.85 19.65 -10.56
CA TRP A 599 3.61 19.73 -9.79
C TRP A 599 3.79 20.14 -8.33
N GLY A 600 5.04 20.25 -7.87
CA GLY A 600 5.38 20.83 -6.57
C GLY A 600 5.73 22.31 -6.67
N ARG A 601 6.09 22.87 -5.51
CA ARG A 601 6.47 24.26 -5.27
C ARG A 601 7.78 24.34 -4.51
N ASP A 602 8.46 25.46 -4.68
CA ASP A 602 9.66 25.75 -3.90
C ASP A 602 9.28 26.13 -2.46
N LEU A 603 9.48 25.21 -1.51
CA LEU A 603 9.06 25.39 -0.11
C LEU A 603 9.78 26.56 0.59
N LEU A 604 10.95 26.94 0.10
CA LEU A 604 11.76 28.03 0.66
C LEU A 604 11.56 29.36 -0.08
N ASN A 605 10.57 29.41 -0.97
CA ASN A 605 10.17 30.61 -1.69
C ASN A 605 8.64 30.74 -1.83
N LEU A 606 7.88 30.29 -0.82
CA LEU A 606 6.44 30.48 -0.80
C LEU A 606 6.05 31.92 -0.43
N PRO A 607 4.89 32.42 -0.89
CA PRO A 607 4.35 33.71 -0.47
C PRO A 607 4.19 33.80 1.05
N GLN A 608 4.35 35.00 1.60
CA GLN A 608 4.18 35.23 3.04
C GLN A 608 2.79 34.75 3.52
N GLY A 609 2.76 33.85 4.50
CA GLY A 609 1.53 33.29 5.07
C GLY A 609 1.04 32.01 4.43
N ASP A 610 1.65 31.55 3.33
CA ASP A 610 1.40 30.20 2.79
C ASP A 610 2.07 29.15 3.69
N THR A 611 1.26 28.27 4.27
CA THR A 611 1.73 27.22 5.18
C THR A 611 2.02 25.90 4.47
N GLY A 612 1.95 25.89 3.13
CA GLY A 612 2.11 24.69 2.34
C GLY A 612 0.88 23.78 2.31
N PHE A 613 0.94 22.77 1.46
CA PHE A 613 -0.04 21.69 1.36
C PHE A 613 0.61 20.46 0.70
N GLY A 614 -0.01 19.29 0.88
CA GLY A 614 0.42 18.05 0.24
C GLY A 614 -0.77 17.27 -0.31
N VAL A 615 -0.64 16.69 -1.50
CA VAL A 615 -1.61 15.71 -2.03
C VAL A 615 -0.99 14.32 -1.97
N ILE A 616 -1.66 13.42 -1.24
CA ILE A 616 -1.12 12.09 -0.92
C ILE A 616 -2.12 10.99 -1.26
N LYS A 617 -1.59 9.80 -1.58
CA LYS A 617 -2.38 8.65 -1.98
C LYS A 617 -1.67 7.34 -1.60
N PRO A 618 -2.31 6.37 -0.92
CA PRO A 618 -1.65 5.13 -0.54
C PRO A 618 -1.65 4.12 -1.69
N SER A 619 -0.75 3.16 -1.66
CA SER A 619 -0.73 2.04 -2.63
C SER A 619 -1.84 1.03 -2.35
N GLY A 620 -2.34 0.35 -3.39
CA GLY A 620 -3.30 -0.76 -3.27
C GLY A 620 -4.69 -0.40 -2.73
N SER A 621 -4.88 0.84 -2.27
CA SER A 621 -6.13 1.40 -1.76
C SER A 621 -6.77 2.17 -2.89
N GLU A 622 -7.55 1.45 -3.69
CA GLU A 622 -8.12 2.01 -4.90
C GLU A 622 -8.90 3.28 -4.58
N GLN A 623 -8.42 4.39 -5.15
CA GLN A 623 -9.02 5.74 -5.23
C GLN A 623 -9.29 6.50 -3.92
N THR A 624 -8.79 6.08 -2.75
CA THR A 624 -8.74 6.99 -1.59
C THR A 624 -7.58 7.98 -1.77
N THR A 625 -7.88 9.26 -1.62
CA THR A 625 -6.90 10.36 -1.75
C THR A 625 -7.06 11.35 -0.62
N ALA A 626 -6.03 12.13 -0.33
CA ALA A 626 -6.12 13.18 0.68
C ALA A 626 -5.33 14.43 0.31
N ILE A 627 -5.79 15.55 0.86
CA ILE A 627 -5.03 16.81 0.88
C ILE A 627 -4.71 17.18 2.32
N VAL A 628 -3.42 17.40 2.58
CA VAL A 628 -2.85 17.75 3.88
C VAL A 628 -2.54 19.25 3.89
N THR A 629 -2.90 19.93 4.96
CA THR A 629 -2.58 21.34 5.25
C THR A 629 -2.02 21.43 6.66
N ALA A 630 -1.56 22.61 7.11
CA ALA A 630 -0.80 22.73 8.35
C ALA A 630 -1.46 22.11 9.60
N ASP A 631 -2.78 22.21 9.71
CA ASP A 631 -3.56 21.77 10.87
C ASP A 631 -4.59 20.68 10.55
N GLN A 632 -4.91 20.49 9.26
CA GLN A 632 -6.01 19.64 8.82
C GLN A 632 -5.63 18.73 7.65
N ILE A 633 -6.23 17.56 7.62
CA ILE A 633 -6.23 16.64 6.47
C ILE A 633 -7.67 16.36 6.05
N LEU A 634 -7.97 16.54 4.77
CA LEU A 634 -9.22 16.05 4.17
C LEU A 634 -8.93 14.72 3.48
N VAL A 635 -9.65 13.68 3.89
CA VAL A 635 -9.66 12.35 3.28
C VAL A 635 -10.90 12.20 2.40
N LEU A 636 -10.68 11.86 1.13
CA LEU A 636 -11.71 11.62 0.13
C LEU A 636 -11.71 10.14 -0.28
N PRO A 637 -12.70 9.34 0.18
CA PRO A 637 -12.84 7.94 -0.22
C PRO A 637 -13.26 7.77 -1.68
N LYS A 638 -12.99 6.58 -2.26
CA LYS A 638 -13.37 6.16 -3.63
C LYS A 638 -14.87 6.32 -3.94
N GLU A 639 -15.74 5.93 -3.02
CA GLU A 639 -17.17 5.89 -3.28
C GLU A 639 -17.76 7.29 -3.21
N LYS A 640 -18.30 7.77 -4.34
CA LYS A 640 -19.00 9.08 -4.45
C LYS A 640 -20.15 9.28 -3.45
N GLU A 641 -20.65 8.19 -2.87
CA GLU A 641 -21.71 8.21 -1.85
C GLU A 641 -21.17 8.45 -0.43
N MET A 642 -19.85 8.34 -0.20
CA MET A 642 -19.23 8.66 1.08
C MET A 642 -18.83 10.13 1.14
N ALA A 643 -19.18 10.78 2.24
CA ALA A 643 -18.77 12.14 2.51
C ALA A 643 -17.25 12.20 2.78
N PRO A 644 -16.55 13.25 2.33
CA PRO A 644 -15.18 13.49 2.77
C PRO A 644 -15.13 13.67 4.29
N LYS A 645 -14.03 13.23 4.90
CA LYS A 645 -13.78 13.43 6.34
C LYS A 645 -12.62 14.39 6.52
N ILE A 646 -12.79 15.40 7.37
CA ILE A 646 -11.70 16.25 7.82
C ILE A 646 -11.23 15.77 9.19
N TYR A 647 -9.92 15.66 9.34
CA TYR A 647 -9.29 15.44 10.63
C TYR A 647 -8.42 16.65 10.98
N GLN A 648 -8.48 17.08 12.23
CA GLN A 648 -7.42 17.87 12.83
C GLN A 648 -6.35 16.91 13.33
N TYR A 649 -5.08 17.19 13.02
CA TYR A 649 -4.00 16.25 13.33
C TYR A 649 -2.80 16.93 14.00
N GLU A 650 -2.13 16.17 14.86
CA GLU A 650 -0.86 16.52 15.44
C GLU A 650 0.17 15.42 15.16
N LEU A 651 1.37 15.84 14.76
CA LEU A 651 2.54 14.97 14.63
C LEU A 651 3.45 15.17 15.87
N GLY A 652 4.53 14.41 15.94
CA GLY A 652 5.50 14.52 17.03
C GLY A 652 5.51 13.29 17.93
N ALA A 653 5.85 13.50 19.21
CA ALA A 653 6.00 12.43 20.20
C ALA A 653 4.68 11.70 20.52
N ASN A 654 3.55 12.41 20.47
CA ASN A 654 2.22 11.89 20.79
C ASN A 654 1.25 12.14 19.62
N PRO A 655 1.48 11.51 18.47
CA PRO A 655 0.73 11.85 17.28
C PRO A 655 -0.71 11.34 17.40
N HIS A 656 -1.66 12.17 17.04
CA HIS A 656 -3.09 11.88 17.12
C HIS A 656 -3.87 12.67 16.08
N ALA A 657 -5.10 12.25 15.82
CA ALA A 657 -6.01 12.98 14.95
C ALA A 657 -7.44 12.77 15.40
N GLU A 658 -8.26 13.80 15.23
CA GLU A 658 -9.68 13.80 15.58
C GLU A 658 -10.52 14.27 14.40
N VAL A 659 -11.66 13.62 14.17
CA VAL A 659 -12.60 14.04 13.13
C VAL A 659 -13.19 15.40 13.51
N VAL A 660 -13.24 16.33 12.56
CA VAL A 660 -13.91 17.63 12.71
C VAL A 660 -15.25 17.58 11.96
N PRO A 661 -16.39 17.39 12.66
CA PRO A 661 -17.69 17.39 12.02
C PRO A 661 -17.99 18.75 11.38
N ASP A 662 -18.63 18.74 10.20
CA ASP A 662 -19.10 19.94 9.49
C ASP A 662 -18.03 21.04 9.31
N ALA A 663 -16.77 20.64 9.13
CA ALA A 663 -15.64 21.55 9.02
C ALA A 663 -15.85 22.60 7.90
N PRO A 664 -15.75 23.92 8.18
CA PRO A 664 -16.03 24.98 7.22
C PRO A 664 -15.23 24.89 5.91
N ARG A 665 -14.00 24.35 5.98
CA ARG A 665 -13.06 24.23 4.84
C ARG A 665 -13.30 22.99 3.97
N THR A 666 -14.28 22.15 4.30
CA THR A 666 -14.55 20.89 3.57
C THR A 666 -14.75 21.11 2.08
N ALA A 667 -15.57 22.09 1.70
CA ALA A 667 -15.83 22.38 0.29
C ALA A 667 -14.59 22.89 -0.45
N GLU A 668 -13.81 23.76 0.19
CA GLU A 668 -12.57 24.33 -0.36
C GLU A 668 -11.50 23.25 -0.61
N LEU A 669 -11.21 22.45 0.43
CA LEU A 669 -10.19 21.40 0.34
C LEU A 669 -10.59 20.30 -0.63
N LYS A 670 -11.88 19.93 -0.65
CA LYS A 670 -12.40 18.97 -1.64
C LYS A 670 -12.23 19.49 -3.06
N LEU A 671 -12.59 20.75 -3.31
CA LEU A 671 -12.43 21.38 -4.63
C LEU A 671 -10.96 21.36 -5.08
N LYS A 672 -10.03 21.75 -4.19
CA LYS A 672 -8.58 21.72 -4.47
C LYS A 672 -8.08 20.32 -4.79
N LEU A 673 -8.46 19.33 -3.98
CA LEU A 673 -8.06 17.93 -4.19
C LEU A 673 -8.59 17.38 -5.53
N GLU A 674 -9.88 17.54 -5.81
CA GLU A 674 -10.48 17.06 -7.06
C GLU A 674 -9.88 17.76 -8.29
N ALA A 675 -9.67 19.08 -8.22
CA ALA A 675 -9.06 19.85 -9.31
C ALA A 675 -7.61 19.42 -9.58
N PHE A 676 -6.82 19.21 -8.53
CA PHE A 676 -5.44 18.73 -8.63
C PHE A 676 -5.38 17.36 -9.30
N LEU A 677 -6.14 16.38 -8.79
CA LEU A 677 -6.17 15.03 -9.34
C LEU A 677 -6.65 15.02 -10.79
N GLN A 678 -7.76 15.70 -11.09
CA GLN A 678 -8.31 15.75 -12.45
C GLN A 678 -7.31 16.35 -13.44
N THR A 679 -6.70 17.50 -13.09
CA THR A 679 -5.78 18.19 -13.99
C THR A 679 -4.47 17.42 -14.16
N ALA A 680 -3.96 16.79 -13.10
CA ALA A 680 -2.76 15.96 -13.14
C ALA A 680 -2.98 14.72 -13.99
N THR A 681 -4.08 14.01 -13.77
CA THR A 681 -4.46 12.82 -14.56
C THR A 681 -4.60 13.17 -16.03
N LYS A 682 -5.30 14.26 -16.36
CA LYS A 682 -5.40 14.71 -17.75
C LYS A 682 -4.03 15.07 -18.34
N SER A 683 -3.19 15.78 -17.60
CA SER A 683 -1.85 16.15 -18.08
C SER A 683 -0.97 14.93 -18.34
N LEU A 684 -1.12 13.87 -17.54
CA LEU A 684 -0.43 12.61 -17.75
C LEU A 684 -0.95 11.91 -19.01
N ILE A 685 -2.26 11.71 -19.13
CA ILE A 685 -2.88 10.99 -20.26
C ILE A 685 -2.61 11.71 -21.59
N ASP A 686 -2.67 13.03 -21.61
CA ASP A 686 -2.43 13.83 -22.82
C ASP A 686 -0.92 13.95 -23.16
N ASN A 687 -0.02 13.38 -22.36
CA ASN A 687 1.43 13.58 -22.46
C ASN A 687 1.83 15.07 -22.47
N THR A 688 1.19 15.84 -21.60
CA THR A 688 1.49 17.26 -21.41
C THR A 688 2.11 17.51 -20.05
N ALA A 689 2.45 16.50 -19.25
CA ALA A 689 2.94 16.62 -17.88
C ALA A 689 4.40 17.11 -17.72
N GLY A 690 5.10 17.41 -18.81
CA GLY A 690 6.50 17.79 -18.76
C GLY A 690 6.93 18.73 -19.88
N VAL A 691 8.24 18.82 -20.11
CA VAL A 691 8.84 19.76 -21.08
C VAL A 691 9.90 19.01 -21.88
N ILE A 692 9.82 19.05 -23.21
CA ILE A 692 10.77 18.36 -24.10
C ILE A 692 12.16 19.02 -24.07
N ASN A 693 12.22 20.31 -23.74
CA ASN A 693 13.45 21.08 -23.51
C ASN A 693 13.23 21.97 -22.28
N GLY A 694 13.68 21.57 -21.07
CA GLY A 694 13.63 22.39 -19.83
C GLY A 694 14.41 23.73 -19.87
N LYS A 695 14.88 24.05 -21.08
CA LYS A 695 15.88 24.99 -21.60
C LYS A 695 17.29 24.81 -21.03
N PRO A 696 18.20 24.52 -21.97
CA PRO A 696 19.29 25.42 -22.28
C PRO A 696 19.29 25.73 -23.78
N ASP A 697 19.39 27.02 -24.11
CA ASP A 697 20.44 27.50 -25.01
C ASP A 697 21.31 28.45 -24.19
#